data_AF-A0A9E5G6C2-F1
#
_entry.id   AF-A0A9E5G6C2-F1
#
_cell.length_a   1.000
_cell.length_b   1.000
_cell.length_c   1.000
_cell.angle_alpha   90.00
_cell.angle_beta   90.00
_cell.angle_gamma   90.00
#
_symmetry.space_group_name_H-M   'P 1'
#
loop_
_entity.id
_entity.type
_entity.pdbx_description
1 polymer ?
#
loop_
_entity_poly.entity_id
_entity_poly.type
_entity_poly.pdbx_seq_one_letter_code
_entity_poly.pdbx_strand_id
1 'polypeptide(L)'
;MNDNLNKGRVTIPTDIDVVPETLELLEKWGADAIRDCDGTDFPQALKDTGAKVYATYYTTRKDNEWAKTNPDEVQQCYIMTGFHTATADTLSIQLMKGISSELMAVNTNDDIKRWWEVIDRTSGEVVSTDNWSYADGNVIIQNVEKYHEYTVSFLAYLIWDPVHMYNAVVNDWKNFEHQITFDVRQPKTREYSKTRLRKFIAEHPYVNVIRYTTFFHQFTLVFDELKREKYVDWYGYSASVSPYILEQFEREVGYKFRPEYIVDGGYYNNQYRVPSQQFKDFQAFQRREVAALAKEFVDITHECGCEAMMFLGDHWIGTEPFMPEFKSIGLDAVVGSVGNGCTLRLISDIEGVKYTEGRFLPYFFPDTFHEGGDPVREAKENWVTARRAILRKPIDRIGYGGYLKLACQFPDFISYVDSVCAEFRQLYTNIKGTTPYCVKTVAVLNCWGKMRAWGCHMVHHALYQKQNYSYAGVIEALSGAPFDVKFISFDDIRADKKVLDGVDVIINVGDADTAHTGGSEWADPAIASAIRGFVYNGGGFIGIGEPTGHQHQGRFIQLADVLGVEKETGFTLNYDKYNWEEAENHFILADCTKPVDFGEGKKSIYALEGTQILTQKDKEVQMAVNTCGDGRAVYISGLPYSFENSRVLYRSILWSAHGEDKLHCWYSSNFNVEVHAYVKNGKYCVVNNTYEPQTTTVYRGDGSSFELSMQANEIKWYEI
;
A
#
# COMPACT_ATOMS: atom_id res chain seq x y z
N MET A 1 -12.24 11.85 -37.03
CA MET A 1 -11.70 11.11 -35.87
C MET A 1 -11.45 12.14 -34.79
N ASN A 2 -11.97 11.95 -33.58
CA ASN A 2 -11.85 12.94 -32.51
C ASN A 2 -10.37 13.17 -32.17
N ASP A 3 -9.87 14.40 -32.30
CA ASP A 3 -8.51 14.78 -31.87
C ASP A 3 -8.22 14.41 -30.40
N ASN A 4 -9.26 14.27 -29.58
CA ASN A 4 -9.19 13.82 -28.18
C ASN A 4 -8.68 12.38 -27.96
N LEU A 5 -8.63 11.52 -28.97
CA LEU A 5 -8.11 10.14 -28.82
C LEU A 5 -6.59 10.05 -29.04
N ASN A 6 -5.98 11.07 -29.63
CA ASN A 6 -4.58 10.99 -30.09
C ASN A 6 -3.59 11.74 -29.20
N LYS A 7 -4.03 12.74 -28.42
CA LYS A 7 -3.16 13.53 -27.53
C LYS A 7 -3.79 13.77 -26.16
N GLY A 8 -2.95 13.99 -25.15
CA GLY A 8 -3.35 14.32 -23.79
C GLY A 8 -3.28 13.17 -22.80
N ARG A 9 -3.31 13.53 -21.51
CA ARG A 9 -3.36 12.61 -20.35
C ARG A 9 -2.14 11.73 -20.16
N VAL A 10 -1.02 12.12 -20.77
CA VAL A 10 0.23 11.38 -20.70
C VAL A 10 1.34 12.34 -20.28
N THR A 11 2.05 11.97 -19.22
CA THR A 11 3.22 12.69 -18.71
C THR A 11 4.49 11.88 -18.98
N ILE A 12 5.51 12.49 -19.57
CA ILE A 12 6.80 11.83 -19.85
C ILE A 12 7.96 12.48 -19.08
N PRO A 13 8.98 11.71 -18.65
CA PRO A 13 10.17 12.29 -18.05
C PRO A 13 11.07 12.92 -19.12
N THR A 14 11.84 13.93 -18.75
CA THR A 14 12.90 14.50 -19.59
C THR A 14 14.13 14.85 -18.74
N ASP A 15 15.23 15.09 -19.44
CA ASP A 15 16.55 15.50 -18.96
C ASP A 15 17.20 16.33 -20.10
N ILE A 16 18.15 17.21 -19.77
CA ILE A 16 18.85 18.08 -20.72
C ILE A 16 19.53 17.34 -21.87
N ASP A 17 19.93 16.08 -21.64
CA ASP A 17 20.69 15.27 -22.61
C ASP A 17 19.81 14.52 -23.63
N VAL A 18 18.47 14.63 -23.55
CA VAL A 18 17.51 13.85 -24.37
C VAL A 18 16.40 14.70 -24.99
N VAL A 19 16.68 15.97 -25.29
CA VAL A 19 15.68 16.89 -25.85
C VAL A 19 15.08 16.38 -27.18
N PRO A 20 15.86 15.91 -28.17
CA PRO A 20 15.29 15.40 -29.43
C PRO A 20 14.37 14.21 -29.22
N GLU A 21 14.78 13.24 -28.40
CA GLU A 21 13.99 12.04 -28.07
C GLU A 21 12.73 12.41 -27.30
N THR A 22 12.81 13.40 -26.41
CA THR A 22 11.64 13.93 -25.69
C THR A 22 10.61 14.51 -26.66
N LEU A 23 11.05 15.28 -27.65
CA LEU A 23 10.17 15.86 -28.69
C LEU A 23 9.52 14.77 -29.57
N GLU A 24 10.28 13.74 -29.93
CA GLU A 24 9.75 12.59 -30.67
C GLU A 24 8.67 11.86 -29.86
N LEU A 25 8.94 11.57 -28.58
CA LEU A 25 8.00 10.84 -27.73
C LEU A 25 6.78 11.66 -27.30
N LEU A 26 6.90 12.98 -27.20
CA LEU A 26 5.76 13.89 -27.05
C LEU A 26 4.74 13.67 -28.17
N GLU A 27 5.21 13.63 -29.42
CA GLU A 27 4.33 13.41 -30.57
C GLU A 27 3.86 11.95 -30.64
N LYS A 28 4.78 10.99 -30.49
CA LYS A 28 4.49 9.56 -30.63
C LYS A 28 3.47 9.09 -29.59
N TRP A 29 3.72 9.32 -28.31
CA TRP A 29 2.80 8.89 -27.25
C TRP A 29 1.62 9.85 -27.05
N GLY A 30 1.64 11.01 -27.72
CA GLY A 30 0.64 12.06 -27.58
C GLY A 30 0.65 12.68 -26.19
N ALA A 31 1.83 12.91 -25.62
CA ALA A 31 1.98 13.48 -24.29
C ALA A 31 1.69 14.99 -24.27
N ASP A 32 1.08 15.45 -23.19
CA ASP A 32 0.70 16.85 -22.96
C ASP A 32 1.38 17.44 -21.71
N ALA A 33 2.19 16.63 -21.01
CA ALA A 33 2.99 17.08 -19.89
C ALA A 33 4.39 16.47 -19.94
N ILE A 34 5.36 17.26 -19.48
CA ILE A 34 6.76 16.89 -19.37
C ILE A 34 7.18 17.06 -17.92
N ARG A 35 7.82 16.05 -17.36
CA ARG A 35 8.41 16.11 -16.02
C ARG A 35 9.90 16.38 -16.12
N ASP A 36 10.32 17.54 -15.65
CA ASP A 36 11.73 17.90 -15.45
C ASP A 36 12.29 17.13 -14.23
N CYS A 37 13.29 16.30 -14.49
CA CYS A 37 13.98 15.52 -13.46
C CYS A 37 15.09 16.30 -12.75
N ASP A 38 15.68 17.30 -13.41
CA ASP A 38 16.87 18.01 -12.96
C ASP A 38 16.53 19.26 -12.15
N GLY A 39 15.48 19.98 -12.54
CA GLY A 39 14.91 21.10 -11.80
C GLY A 39 15.79 22.36 -11.79
N THR A 40 16.73 22.51 -12.73
CA THR A 40 17.61 23.69 -12.82
C THR A 40 17.59 24.32 -14.22
N ASP A 41 17.86 23.56 -15.28
CA ASP A 41 17.98 24.09 -16.65
C ASP A 41 17.00 23.40 -17.61
N PHE A 42 15.84 24.02 -17.86
CA PHE A 42 14.85 23.49 -18.81
C PHE A 42 15.06 24.07 -20.23
N PRO A 43 15.37 23.25 -21.25
CA PRO A 43 15.68 23.70 -22.60
C PRO A 43 14.54 24.49 -23.28
N GLN A 44 14.88 25.55 -24.01
CA GLN A 44 13.88 26.40 -24.69
C GLN A 44 13.00 25.60 -25.66
N ALA A 45 13.58 24.63 -26.38
CA ALA A 45 12.85 23.77 -27.30
C ALA A 45 11.70 23.00 -26.62
N LEU A 46 11.84 22.63 -25.34
CA LEU A 46 10.78 21.96 -24.58
C LEU A 46 9.72 22.95 -24.08
N LYS A 47 10.11 24.19 -23.75
CA LYS A 47 9.17 25.28 -23.37
C LYS A 47 8.23 25.63 -24.52
N ASP A 48 8.75 25.60 -25.75
CA ASP A 48 8.00 25.99 -26.94
C ASP A 48 6.99 24.93 -27.40
N THR A 49 6.95 23.75 -26.77
CA THR A 49 6.00 22.67 -27.10
C THR A 49 4.56 22.97 -26.67
N GLY A 50 4.39 23.86 -25.69
CA GLY A 50 3.09 24.11 -25.04
C GLY A 50 2.62 22.99 -24.09
N ALA A 51 3.44 21.96 -23.85
CA ALA A 51 3.15 20.94 -22.85
C ALA A 51 3.22 21.53 -21.44
N LYS A 52 2.41 20.98 -20.51
CA LYS A 52 2.52 21.32 -19.08
C LYS A 52 3.88 20.90 -18.55
N VAL A 53 4.59 21.79 -17.86
CA VAL A 53 5.88 21.48 -17.24
C VAL A 53 5.69 21.16 -15.76
N TYR A 54 6.06 19.95 -15.36
CA TYR A 54 6.08 19.48 -13.98
C TYR A 54 7.50 19.59 -13.44
N ALA A 55 7.69 20.33 -12.36
CA ALA A 55 8.96 20.40 -11.66
C ALA A 55 8.95 19.53 -10.41
N THR A 56 9.94 18.65 -10.28
CA THR A 56 10.13 17.85 -9.06
C THR A 56 10.63 18.76 -7.94
N TYR A 57 9.90 18.84 -6.81
CA TYR A 57 10.28 19.66 -5.67
C TYR A 57 10.47 18.83 -4.40
N TYR A 58 11.63 19.00 -3.75
CA TYR A 58 12.00 18.30 -2.52
C TYR A 58 11.91 19.25 -1.34
N THR A 59 10.93 19.07 -0.45
CA THR A 59 10.69 20.00 0.67
C THR A 59 11.71 19.87 1.79
N THR A 60 12.33 18.69 1.97
CA THR A 60 13.16 18.33 3.14
C THR A 60 14.65 18.13 2.85
N ARG A 61 15.10 18.25 1.59
CA ARG A 61 16.50 18.03 1.19
C ARG A 61 16.95 18.95 0.05
N LYS A 62 18.08 18.62 -0.60
CA LYS A 62 18.76 19.41 -1.66
C LYS A 62 19.40 20.73 -1.18
N ASP A 63 19.63 20.88 0.12
CA ASP A 63 20.34 22.03 0.69
C ASP A 63 21.16 21.63 1.92
N ASN A 64 22.34 21.10 1.66
CA ASN A 64 23.23 20.60 2.70
C ASN A 64 23.82 21.71 3.56
N GLU A 65 24.00 22.91 3.01
CA GLU A 65 24.55 24.04 3.77
C GLU A 65 23.55 24.51 4.84
N TRP A 66 22.25 24.55 4.53
CA TRP A 66 21.22 24.78 5.55
C TRP A 66 21.24 23.69 6.63
N ALA A 67 21.28 22.42 6.23
CA ALA A 67 21.26 21.30 7.16
C ALA A 67 22.48 21.29 8.11
N LYS A 68 23.68 21.53 7.58
CA LYS A 68 24.93 21.59 8.38
C LYS A 68 24.96 22.78 9.34
N THR A 69 24.32 23.90 8.99
CA THR A 69 24.26 25.09 9.84
C THR A 69 23.14 25.04 10.88
N ASN A 70 22.16 24.15 10.74
CA ASN A 70 21.05 23.93 11.67
C ASN A 70 20.92 22.45 12.07
N PRO A 71 21.96 21.85 12.69
CA PRO A 71 21.97 20.42 13.03
C PRO A 71 20.88 20.03 14.05
N ASP A 72 20.37 20.99 14.83
CA ASP A 72 19.25 20.82 15.77
C ASP A 72 17.91 20.56 15.06
N GLU A 73 17.79 20.92 13.78
CA GLU A 73 16.57 20.76 12.99
C GLU A 73 16.72 19.69 11.88
N VAL A 74 17.75 18.84 11.95
CA VAL A 74 17.85 17.62 11.12
C VAL A 74 16.75 16.63 11.53
N GLN A 75 16.17 15.96 10.54
CA GLN A 75 15.08 15.00 10.77
C GLN A 75 15.58 13.83 11.63
N GLN A 76 14.74 13.40 12.57
CA GLN A 76 15.08 12.34 13.50
C GLN A 76 14.20 11.09 13.31
N CYS A 77 14.72 9.95 13.77
CA CYS A 77 13.98 8.70 13.84
C CYS A 77 14.22 7.98 15.17
N TYR A 78 13.26 7.14 15.57
CA TYR A 78 13.46 6.19 16.66
C TYR A 78 14.01 4.87 16.14
N ILE A 79 15.10 4.40 16.74
CA ILE A 79 15.75 3.14 16.44
C ILE A 79 15.83 2.31 17.72
N MET A 80 15.66 0.99 17.58
CA MET A 80 15.92 0.03 18.64
C MET A 80 17.14 -0.81 18.31
N THR A 81 17.99 -1.06 19.31
CA THR A 81 19.09 -2.02 19.20
C THR A 81 18.56 -3.44 19.02
N GLY A 82 19.43 -4.38 18.63
CA GLY A 82 19.14 -5.80 18.81
C GLY A 82 18.96 -6.17 20.29
N PHE A 83 18.52 -7.40 20.55
CA PHE A 83 18.42 -7.96 21.90
C PHE A 83 19.81 -8.34 22.41
N HIS A 84 20.12 -7.95 23.65
CA HIS A 84 21.40 -8.24 24.29
C HIS A 84 21.20 -8.94 25.63
N THR A 85 21.60 -10.22 25.71
CA THR A 85 21.55 -10.98 26.97
C THR A 85 22.64 -10.52 27.94
N ALA A 86 22.25 -10.15 29.16
CA ALA A 86 23.18 -9.89 30.25
C ALA A 86 23.81 -11.20 30.75
N THR A 87 25.13 -11.26 30.85
CA THR A 87 25.87 -12.41 31.43
C THR A 87 26.64 -12.05 32.71
N ALA A 88 26.61 -10.77 33.07
CA ALA A 88 27.23 -10.17 34.24
C ALA A 88 26.28 -9.12 34.82
N ASP A 89 26.66 -8.50 35.94
CA ASP A 89 25.83 -7.48 36.63
C ASP A 89 25.84 -6.11 35.92
N THR A 90 26.63 -5.98 34.85
CA THR A 90 26.70 -4.81 33.96
C THR A 90 26.63 -5.27 32.52
N LEU A 91 25.90 -4.55 31.68
CA LEU A 91 25.76 -4.79 30.24
C LEU A 91 26.11 -3.52 29.45
N SER A 92 26.89 -3.66 28.37
CA SER A 92 27.20 -2.57 27.44
C SER A 92 26.58 -2.86 26.08
N ILE A 93 25.77 -1.93 25.56
CA ILE A 93 25.07 -2.06 24.29
C ILE A 93 25.51 -0.96 23.33
N GLN A 94 26.12 -1.34 22.21
CA GLN A 94 26.49 -0.41 21.15
C GLN A 94 25.26 -0.04 20.30
N LEU A 95 24.92 1.26 20.25
CA LEU A 95 23.64 1.71 19.68
C LEU A 95 23.52 1.47 18.17
N MET A 96 24.56 1.85 17.42
CA MET A 96 24.56 1.86 15.96
C MET A 96 24.93 0.52 15.30
N LYS A 97 25.05 -0.56 16.09
CA LYS A 97 25.52 -1.86 15.60
C LYS A 97 24.59 -2.41 14.50
N GLY A 98 25.15 -2.71 13.34
CA GLY A 98 24.39 -3.27 12.21
C GLY A 98 23.51 -2.25 11.49
N ILE A 99 23.79 -0.95 11.63
CA ILE A 99 23.17 0.17 10.92
C ILE A 99 24.27 0.97 10.24
N SER A 100 24.02 1.46 9.02
CA SER A 100 25.00 2.31 8.32
C SER A 100 25.27 3.59 9.11
N SER A 101 26.53 3.83 9.47
CA SER A 101 26.97 5.11 10.03
C SER A 101 26.96 6.25 9.02
N GLU A 102 26.79 5.96 7.72
CA GLU A 102 26.59 6.98 6.70
C GLU A 102 25.13 7.45 6.63
N LEU A 103 24.19 6.63 7.10
CA LEU A 103 22.75 6.91 7.06
C LEU A 103 22.31 7.81 8.21
N MET A 104 22.71 7.47 9.43
CA MET A 104 22.23 8.13 10.64
C MET A 104 23.30 8.28 11.72
N ALA A 105 23.10 9.26 12.60
CA ALA A 105 23.96 9.54 13.75
C ALA A 105 23.14 9.61 15.04
N VAL A 106 23.68 9.10 16.15
CA VAL A 106 23.00 9.12 17.45
C VAL A 106 22.72 10.57 17.89
N ASN A 107 21.49 10.86 18.32
CA ASN A 107 21.13 12.16 18.87
C ASN A 107 21.45 12.22 20.37
N THR A 108 22.52 12.94 20.71
CA THR A 108 22.90 13.27 22.09
C THR A 108 22.72 14.76 22.43
N ASN A 109 22.15 15.54 21.52
CA ASN A 109 21.87 16.96 21.74
C ASN A 109 20.61 17.14 22.60
N ASP A 110 19.62 16.28 22.38
CA ASP A 110 18.41 16.20 23.19
C ASP A 110 18.62 15.33 24.43
N ASP A 111 17.81 15.56 25.48
CA ASP A 111 17.94 14.83 26.75
C ASP A 111 17.69 13.33 26.58
N ILE A 112 18.78 12.56 26.58
CA ILE A 112 18.75 11.11 26.42
C ILE A 112 17.95 10.41 27.54
N LYS A 113 17.90 10.96 28.75
CA LYS A 113 17.13 10.36 29.85
C LYS A 113 15.64 10.57 29.67
N ARG A 114 15.25 11.62 28.95
CA ARG A 114 13.86 11.91 28.64
C ARG A 114 13.36 11.13 27.43
N TRP A 115 14.20 11.01 26.40
CA TRP A 115 13.76 10.58 25.08
C TRP A 115 14.23 9.19 24.68
N TRP A 116 15.15 8.57 25.43
CA TRP A 116 15.54 7.17 25.21
C TRP A 116 14.93 6.27 26.28
N GLU A 117 14.85 4.99 25.96
CA GLU A 117 14.28 4.00 26.86
C GLU A 117 15.14 2.73 26.82
N VAL A 118 15.50 2.23 28.00
CA VAL A 118 16.15 0.93 28.17
C VAL A 118 15.11 -0.02 28.74
N ILE A 119 14.87 -1.14 28.08
CA ILE A 119 13.86 -2.12 28.50
C ILE A 119 14.55 -3.45 28.74
N ASP A 120 14.30 -4.02 29.90
CA ASP A 120 14.47 -5.44 30.15
C ASP A 120 13.33 -6.18 29.43
N ARG A 121 13.66 -6.78 28.29
CA ARG A 121 12.69 -7.47 27.43
C ARG A 121 12.25 -8.80 28.00
N THR A 122 12.96 -9.35 28.99
CA THR A 122 12.57 -10.59 29.66
C THR A 122 11.47 -10.34 30.70
N SER A 123 11.57 -9.26 31.48
CA SER A 123 10.52 -8.87 32.44
C SER A 123 9.45 -7.95 31.85
N GLY A 124 9.78 -7.22 30.78
CA GLY A 124 8.96 -6.15 30.21
C GLY A 124 9.09 -4.81 30.95
N GLU A 125 9.96 -4.71 31.94
CA GLU A 125 10.12 -3.51 32.76
C GLU A 125 11.09 -2.49 32.11
N VAL A 126 10.77 -1.21 32.32
CA VAL A 126 11.64 -0.10 31.91
C VAL A 126 12.73 0.07 32.97
N VAL A 127 13.99 0.02 32.54
CA VAL A 127 15.13 0.24 33.42
C VAL A 127 15.21 1.71 33.82
N SER A 128 15.31 1.97 35.13
CA SER A 128 15.45 3.32 35.67
C SER A 128 16.59 4.09 34.99
N THR A 129 16.36 5.37 34.70
CA THR A 129 17.35 6.27 34.11
C THR A 129 18.62 6.42 34.95
N ASP A 130 18.55 6.14 36.26
CA ASP A 130 19.70 6.19 37.16
C ASP A 130 20.62 4.96 37.02
N ASN A 131 20.11 3.87 36.44
CA ASN A 131 20.82 2.59 36.29
C ASN A 131 21.51 2.44 34.94
N TRP A 132 21.53 3.47 34.10
CA TRP A 132 22.28 3.41 32.85
C TRP A 132 22.96 4.74 32.53
N SER A 133 23.94 4.73 31.65
CA SER A 133 24.60 5.93 31.11
C SER A 133 24.98 5.72 29.65
N TYR A 134 25.29 6.80 28.94
CA TYR A 134 25.78 6.73 27.57
C TYR A 134 27.22 7.26 27.50
N ALA A 135 28.12 6.49 26.89
CA ALA A 135 29.50 6.87 26.64
C ALA A 135 30.03 6.14 25.39
N ASP A 136 30.80 6.82 24.56
CA ASP A 136 31.52 6.23 23.41
C ASP A 136 30.64 5.38 22.48
N GLY A 137 29.42 5.83 22.17
CA GLY A 137 28.49 5.11 21.30
C GLY A 137 27.76 3.92 21.97
N ASN A 138 27.97 3.72 23.26
CA ASN A 138 27.41 2.62 24.04
C ASN A 138 26.50 3.12 25.15
N VAL A 139 25.44 2.38 25.44
CA VAL A 139 24.69 2.49 26.69
C VAL A 139 25.18 1.41 27.65
N ILE A 140 25.63 1.85 28.82
CA ILE A 140 26.12 1.00 29.90
C ILE A 140 25.02 0.89 30.95
N ILE A 141 24.50 -0.31 31.15
CA ILE A 141 23.41 -0.62 32.09
C ILE A 141 24.02 -1.33 33.30
N GLN A 142 23.76 -0.81 34.49
CA GLN A 142 24.20 -1.34 35.77
C GLN A 142 23.07 -2.10 36.46
N ASN A 143 23.43 -3.02 37.36
CA ASN A 143 22.49 -3.81 38.16
C ASN A 143 21.49 -4.57 37.27
N VAL A 144 21.95 -5.11 36.15
CA VAL A 144 21.12 -5.94 35.27
C VAL A 144 20.91 -7.33 35.88
N GLU A 145 19.71 -7.85 35.73
CA GLU A 145 19.41 -9.26 36.03
C GLU A 145 20.14 -10.16 35.03
N LYS A 146 20.89 -11.14 35.55
CA LYS A 146 21.64 -12.08 34.71
C LYS A 146 20.69 -12.93 33.88
N TYR A 147 21.07 -13.10 32.62
CA TYR A 147 20.37 -13.87 31.58
C TYR A 147 19.05 -13.26 31.11
N HIS A 148 18.72 -12.04 31.54
CA HIS A 148 17.69 -11.24 30.90
C HIS A 148 18.22 -10.60 29.62
N GLU A 149 17.33 -10.31 28.67
CA GLU A 149 17.63 -9.60 27.44
C GLU A 149 17.26 -8.13 27.55
N TYR A 150 18.13 -7.24 27.08
CA TYR A 150 17.93 -5.80 27.13
C TYR A 150 18.01 -5.19 25.74
N THR A 151 17.23 -4.13 25.53
CA THR A 151 17.29 -3.30 24.33
C THR A 151 17.34 -1.82 24.71
N VAL A 152 17.90 -1.01 23.82
CA VAL A 152 17.84 0.45 23.92
C VAL A 152 17.05 1.00 22.74
N SER A 153 16.08 1.83 23.02
CA SER A 153 15.34 2.64 22.05
C SER A 153 15.87 4.07 22.13
N PHE A 154 16.42 4.60 21.04
CA PHE A 154 17.14 5.87 21.02
C PHE A 154 16.79 6.71 19.78
N LEU A 155 16.96 8.02 19.90
CA LEU A 155 16.81 8.96 18.79
C LEU A 155 18.09 9.01 17.95
N ALA A 156 17.94 9.03 16.64
CA ALA A 156 19.02 9.23 15.68
C ALA A 156 18.63 10.28 14.64
N TYR A 157 19.60 11.10 14.23
CA TYR A 157 19.49 12.04 13.11
C TYR A 157 19.68 11.31 11.77
N LEU A 158 18.84 11.61 10.78
CA LEU A 158 18.99 11.14 9.41
C LEU A 158 19.96 12.05 8.64
N ILE A 159 21.24 11.65 8.61
CA ILE A 159 22.32 12.40 7.97
C ILE A 159 22.53 12.06 6.50
N TRP A 160 21.78 11.09 5.98
CA TRP A 160 21.61 10.86 4.56
C TRP A 160 20.16 10.45 4.29
N ASP A 161 19.49 11.19 3.42
CA ASP A 161 18.15 10.90 2.94
C ASP A 161 18.04 9.43 2.46
N PRO A 162 17.13 8.61 3.04
CA PRO A 162 17.04 7.19 2.71
C PRO A 162 16.74 6.90 1.23
N VAL A 163 15.91 7.73 0.56
CA VAL A 163 15.60 7.57 -0.87
C VAL A 163 16.80 7.95 -1.73
N HIS A 164 17.51 9.03 -1.37
CA HIS A 164 18.76 9.39 -2.02
C HIS A 164 19.84 8.31 -1.85
N MET A 165 19.92 7.69 -0.66
CA MET A 165 20.82 6.56 -0.40
C MET A 165 20.47 5.36 -1.27
N TYR A 166 19.19 4.98 -1.32
CA TYR A 166 18.71 3.91 -2.21
C TYR A 166 19.12 4.17 -3.66
N ASN A 167 18.80 5.35 -4.20
CA ASN A 167 19.11 5.70 -5.58
C ASN A 167 20.61 5.68 -5.87
N ALA A 168 21.44 6.20 -4.96
CA ALA A 168 22.88 6.22 -5.13
C ALA A 168 23.49 4.82 -5.11
N VAL A 169 23.02 3.93 -4.23
CA VAL A 169 23.49 2.55 -4.12
C VAL A 169 23.06 1.73 -5.34
N VAL A 170 21.79 1.82 -5.74
CA VAL A 170 21.24 1.05 -6.87
C VAL A 170 21.84 1.49 -8.20
N ASN A 171 22.08 2.79 -8.40
CA ASN A 171 22.65 3.31 -9.64
C ASN A 171 24.18 3.45 -9.62
N ASP A 172 24.84 2.93 -8.57
CA ASP A 172 26.28 3.02 -8.36
C ASP A 172 26.87 4.43 -8.56
N TRP A 173 26.15 5.46 -8.08
CA TRP A 173 26.57 6.85 -8.24
C TRP A 173 27.95 7.09 -7.62
N LYS A 174 28.79 7.88 -8.31
CA LYS A 174 30.14 8.26 -7.87
C LYS A 174 30.22 9.76 -7.68
N ASN A 175 31.07 10.21 -6.74
CA ASN A 175 31.42 11.61 -6.54
C ASN A 175 30.22 12.56 -6.31
N PHE A 176 29.27 12.14 -5.49
CA PHE A 176 28.10 12.95 -5.11
C PHE A 176 28.13 13.27 -3.61
N GLU A 177 27.46 14.34 -3.20
CA GLU A 177 27.29 14.69 -1.79
C GLU A 177 26.03 14.04 -1.22
N HIS A 178 26.13 13.41 -0.05
CA HIS A 178 24.99 12.80 0.64
C HIS A 178 24.01 13.90 1.06
N GLN A 179 22.77 13.85 0.59
CA GLN A 179 21.76 14.85 0.94
C GLN A 179 21.28 14.63 2.37
N ILE A 180 21.48 15.61 3.26
CA ILE A 180 21.00 15.57 4.64
C ILE A 180 19.51 15.98 4.65
N THR A 181 18.69 15.29 5.44
CA THR A 181 17.26 15.58 5.54
C THR A 181 16.96 16.45 6.75
N PHE A 182 16.22 17.54 6.57
CA PHE A 182 15.83 18.48 7.64
C PHE A 182 14.32 18.45 7.93
N ASP A 183 13.95 18.65 9.19
CA ASP A 183 12.56 18.61 9.67
C ASP A 183 11.86 19.96 9.47
N VAL A 184 11.02 20.04 8.45
CA VAL A 184 10.27 21.26 8.08
C VAL A 184 9.24 21.68 9.12
N ARG A 185 8.94 20.85 10.13
CA ARG A 185 8.08 21.27 11.24
C ARG A 185 8.80 22.19 12.22
N GLN A 186 10.13 22.13 12.27
CA GLN A 186 10.93 22.96 13.17
C GLN A 186 10.89 24.44 12.73
N PRO A 187 10.89 25.40 13.67
CA PRO A 187 10.60 26.80 13.35
C PRO A 187 11.53 27.44 12.31
N LYS A 188 12.86 27.26 12.38
CA LYS A 188 13.77 27.93 11.43
C LYS A 188 13.62 27.33 10.04
N THR A 189 13.57 26.00 9.96
CA THR A 189 13.47 25.22 8.73
C THR A 189 12.11 25.39 8.06
N ARG A 190 11.02 25.55 8.81
CA ARG A 190 9.70 25.89 8.25
C ARG A 190 9.74 27.20 7.46
N GLU A 191 10.26 28.27 8.07
CA GLU A 191 10.35 29.58 7.42
C GLU A 191 11.33 29.58 6.25
N TYR A 192 12.47 28.89 6.41
CA TYR A 192 13.44 28.68 5.34
C TYR A 192 12.83 27.98 4.13
N SER A 193 12.19 26.82 4.34
CA SER A 193 11.61 26.01 3.27
C SER A 193 10.48 26.73 2.53
N LYS A 194 9.65 27.52 3.23
CA LYS A 194 8.64 28.37 2.57
C LYS A 194 9.26 29.46 1.71
N THR A 195 10.34 30.08 2.18
CA THR A 195 11.08 31.09 1.42
C THR A 195 11.73 30.47 0.18
N ARG A 196 12.34 29.30 0.34
CA ARG A 196 12.96 28.53 -0.73
C ARG A 196 11.96 28.10 -1.80
N LEU A 197 10.74 27.70 -1.42
CA LEU A 197 9.68 27.39 -2.39
C LEU A 197 9.30 28.60 -3.24
N ARG A 198 9.05 29.76 -2.61
CA ARG A 198 8.73 30.99 -3.34
C ARG A 198 9.84 31.38 -4.31
N LYS A 199 11.09 31.34 -3.85
CA LYS A 199 12.26 31.60 -4.69
C LYS A 199 12.33 30.64 -5.87
N PHE A 200 12.17 29.35 -5.62
CA PHE A 200 12.17 28.33 -6.68
C PHE A 200 11.10 28.63 -7.74
N ILE A 201 9.86 28.89 -7.35
CA ILE A 201 8.80 29.16 -8.34
C ILE A 201 9.10 30.46 -9.13
N ALA A 202 9.60 31.50 -8.46
CA ALA A 202 9.96 32.76 -9.11
C ALA A 202 11.10 32.62 -10.13
N GLU A 203 12.09 31.76 -9.86
CA GLU A 203 13.23 31.48 -10.74
C GLU A 203 12.84 30.57 -11.93
N HIS A 204 11.71 29.86 -11.85
CA HIS A 204 11.24 28.93 -12.87
C HIS A 204 9.82 29.26 -13.38
N PRO A 205 9.60 30.45 -14.01
CA PRO A 205 8.27 30.93 -14.39
C PRO A 205 7.58 30.09 -15.49
N TYR A 206 8.29 29.14 -16.09
CA TYR A 206 7.77 28.20 -17.08
C TYR A 206 7.11 26.97 -16.46
N VAL A 207 7.25 26.75 -15.15
CA VAL A 207 6.69 25.60 -14.44
C VAL A 207 5.19 25.79 -14.23
N ASN A 208 4.40 24.76 -14.58
CA ASN A 208 2.95 24.77 -14.39
C ASN A 208 2.53 23.99 -13.14
N VAL A 209 3.27 22.93 -12.80
CA VAL A 209 2.94 22.02 -11.69
C VAL A 209 4.15 21.81 -10.80
N ILE A 210 4.01 22.11 -9.51
CA ILE A 210 4.98 21.72 -8.49
C ILE A 210 4.63 20.31 -8.04
N ARG A 211 5.46 19.36 -8.46
CA ARG A 211 5.38 17.94 -8.07
C ARG A 211 6.19 17.73 -6.81
N TYR A 212 5.56 17.91 -5.66
CA TYR A 212 6.11 17.54 -4.36
C TYR A 212 6.50 16.06 -4.37
N THR A 213 7.78 15.78 -4.16
CA THR A 213 8.34 14.41 -4.14
C THR A 213 9.15 14.18 -2.86
N THR A 214 8.55 14.22 -1.68
CA THR A 214 7.11 14.44 -1.40
C THR A 214 6.97 15.63 -0.46
N PHE A 215 6.53 15.40 0.78
CA PHE A 215 6.45 16.38 1.85
C PHE A 215 7.52 16.03 2.89
N PHE A 216 7.13 15.80 4.15
CA PHE A 216 8.02 16.05 5.27
C PHE A 216 8.66 14.81 5.87
N HIS A 217 8.01 13.64 5.80
CA HIS A 217 8.44 12.46 6.54
C HIS A 217 8.54 11.23 5.65
N GLN A 218 9.75 10.72 5.53
CA GLN A 218 10.09 9.48 4.86
C GLN A 218 9.39 8.29 5.55
N PHE A 219 8.86 7.36 4.76
CA PHE A 219 8.46 6.05 5.29
C PHE A 219 9.66 5.34 5.91
N THR A 220 9.46 4.49 6.92
CA THR A 220 10.59 3.87 7.63
C THR A 220 11.44 3.04 6.66
N LEU A 221 12.69 3.47 6.46
CA LEU A 221 13.68 2.80 5.61
C LEU A 221 15.05 2.91 6.28
N VAL A 222 15.63 1.76 6.64
CA VAL A 222 16.90 1.67 7.35
C VAL A 222 17.86 0.77 6.59
N PHE A 223 19.10 1.20 6.46
CA PHE A 223 20.18 0.43 5.82
C PHE A 223 21.19 -0.08 6.84
N ASP A 224 21.74 -1.27 6.58
CA ASP A 224 22.81 -1.86 7.39
C ASP A 224 24.21 -1.34 6.99
N GLU A 225 25.23 -1.81 7.70
CA GLU A 225 26.64 -1.43 7.49
C GLU A 225 27.15 -1.72 6.07
N LEU A 226 26.49 -2.62 5.34
CA LEU A 226 26.80 -2.98 3.95
C LEU A 226 25.93 -2.23 2.94
N LYS A 227 25.15 -1.24 3.39
CA LYS A 227 24.20 -0.46 2.57
C LYS A 227 23.11 -1.33 1.95
N ARG A 228 22.75 -2.44 2.61
CA ARG A 228 21.59 -3.26 2.25
C ARG A 228 20.39 -2.78 3.05
N GLU A 229 19.21 -2.93 2.49
CA GLU A 229 17.97 -2.69 3.24
C GLU A 229 17.94 -3.61 4.47
N LYS A 230 17.91 -3.01 5.66
CA LYS A 230 17.79 -3.69 6.96
C LYS A 230 16.34 -3.80 7.39
N TYR A 231 15.57 -2.75 7.14
CA TYR A 231 14.17 -2.65 7.52
C TYR A 231 13.46 -1.67 6.58
N VAL A 232 12.26 -2.04 6.14
CA VAL A 232 11.36 -1.19 5.36
C VAL A 232 9.91 -1.36 5.82
N ASP A 233 9.21 -0.24 5.96
CA ASP A 233 7.76 -0.18 6.08
C ASP A 233 7.27 1.07 5.35
N TRP A 234 6.55 0.87 4.24
CA TRP A 234 6.02 1.95 3.41
C TRP A 234 5.03 2.86 4.14
N TYR A 235 4.42 2.38 5.25
CA TYR A 235 3.53 3.17 6.12
C TYR A 235 4.17 3.56 7.44
N GLY A 236 5.46 3.31 7.62
CA GLY A 236 6.12 3.39 8.91
C GLY A 236 6.35 4.83 9.39
N TYR A 237 6.12 5.07 10.68
CA TYR A 237 6.17 6.39 11.31
C TYR A 237 7.49 6.70 12.03
N SER A 238 8.50 5.83 11.95
CA SER A 238 9.72 6.00 12.76
C SER A 238 10.46 7.30 12.48
N ALA A 239 10.56 7.72 11.21
CA ALA A 239 11.21 8.96 10.80
C ALA A 239 10.34 10.21 10.97
N SER A 240 9.24 10.14 11.72
CA SER A 240 8.31 11.26 11.90
C SER A 240 8.39 11.90 13.29
N VAL A 241 9.45 11.63 14.06
CA VAL A 241 9.58 12.09 15.46
C VAL A 241 10.66 13.16 15.61
N SER A 242 10.48 14.00 16.63
CA SER A 242 11.51 14.89 17.19
C SER A 242 11.01 15.36 18.56
N PRO A 243 11.87 15.65 19.55
CA PRO A 243 11.44 16.17 20.84
C PRO A 243 10.46 17.35 20.73
N TYR A 244 10.70 18.27 19.79
CA TYR A 244 9.81 19.41 19.50
C TYR A 244 8.36 19.00 19.19
N ILE A 245 8.17 17.94 18.40
CA ILE A 245 6.84 17.44 18.04
C ILE A 245 6.27 16.53 19.12
N LEU A 246 7.10 15.71 19.76
CA LEU A 246 6.64 14.84 20.83
C LEU A 246 6.14 15.65 22.03
N GLU A 247 6.76 16.78 22.37
CA GLU A 247 6.24 17.66 23.40
C GLU A 247 4.87 18.28 23.06
N GLN A 248 4.61 18.56 21.78
CA GLN A 248 3.31 19.06 21.34
C GLN A 248 2.24 17.97 21.42
N PHE A 249 2.59 16.76 20.98
CA PHE A 249 1.76 15.57 21.17
C PHE A 249 1.38 15.41 22.64
N GLU A 250 2.36 15.42 23.56
CA GLU A 250 2.11 15.25 25.00
C GLU A 250 1.19 16.32 25.59
N ARG A 251 1.30 17.57 25.13
CA ARG A 251 0.39 18.65 25.52
C ARG A 251 -1.03 18.41 25.03
N GLU A 252 -1.19 17.83 23.84
CA GLU A 252 -2.49 17.55 23.25
C GLU A 252 -3.19 16.35 23.92
N VAL A 253 -2.47 15.24 24.10
CA VAL A 253 -3.06 13.99 24.62
C VAL A 253 -3.01 13.88 26.15
N GLY A 254 -2.18 14.69 26.82
CA GLY A 254 -2.11 14.77 28.28
C GLY A 254 -1.31 13.66 28.97
N TYR A 255 -0.52 12.87 28.23
CA TYR A 255 0.38 11.86 28.78
C TYR A 255 1.74 11.88 28.08
N LYS A 256 2.78 11.34 28.74
CA LYS A 256 4.15 11.32 28.22
C LYS A 256 4.32 10.30 27.10
N PHE A 257 5.01 10.69 26.04
CA PHE A 257 5.45 9.82 24.97
C PHE A 257 6.54 8.86 25.45
N ARG A 258 6.45 7.61 25.00
CA ARG A 258 7.48 6.59 25.15
C ARG A 258 8.00 6.19 23.76
N PRO A 259 9.31 5.97 23.59
CA PRO A 259 9.87 5.39 22.36
C PRO A 259 9.14 4.11 21.93
N GLU A 260 8.68 3.31 22.89
CA GLU A 260 7.93 2.07 22.64
C GLU A 260 6.64 2.25 21.83
N TYR A 261 6.02 3.45 21.87
CA TYR A 261 4.85 3.76 21.02
C TYR A 261 5.19 3.82 19.53
N ILE A 262 6.46 3.85 19.17
CA ILE A 262 6.96 3.76 17.79
C ILE A 262 7.68 2.45 17.58
N VAL A 263 8.70 2.13 18.39
CA VAL A 263 9.57 0.97 18.11
C VAL A 263 8.88 -0.38 18.32
N ASP A 264 7.88 -0.47 19.20
CA ASP A 264 7.04 -1.66 19.44
C ASP A 264 7.84 -2.98 19.40
N GLY A 265 8.73 -3.17 20.37
CA GLY A 265 9.55 -4.39 20.46
C GLY A 265 10.48 -4.66 19.26
N GLY A 266 10.75 -3.66 18.42
CA GLY A 266 11.52 -3.78 17.18
C GLY A 266 10.68 -4.04 15.94
N TYR A 267 9.35 -4.08 16.06
CA TYR A 267 8.43 -4.18 14.92
C TYR A 267 8.12 -2.83 14.28
N TYR A 268 8.43 -1.73 14.97
CA TYR A 268 8.23 -0.34 14.54
C TYR A 268 6.77 0.03 14.21
N ASN A 269 5.80 -0.57 14.91
CA ASN A 269 4.36 -0.47 14.61
C ASN A 269 4.03 -0.66 13.13
N ASN A 270 4.73 -1.60 12.47
CA ASN A 270 4.40 -1.91 11.09
C ASN A 270 2.94 -2.34 10.93
N GLN A 271 2.41 -2.28 9.72
CA GLN A 271 0.98 -2.51 9.48
C GLN A 271 0.44 -3.89 9.89
N TYR A 272 1.30 -4.89 10.17
CA TYR A 272 0.87 -6.20 10.65
C TYR A 272 0.64 -6.22 12.16
N ARG A 273 1.14 -5.22 12.89
CA ARG A 273 0.96 -5.10 14.33
C ARG A 273 -0.42 -4.55 14.64
N VAL A 274 -1.15 -5.22 15.53
CA VAL A 274 -2.41 -4.69 16.06
C VAL A 274 -2.09 -3.36 16.76
N PRO A 275 -2.60 -2.23 16.26
CA PRO A 275 -2.17 -0.92 16.74
C PRO A 275 -2.64 -0.65 18.16
N SER A 276 -1.71 -0.22 19.02
CA SER A 276 -2.03 0.31 20.34
C SER A 276 -2.82 1.62 20.24
N GLN A 277 -3.57 1.97 21.29
CA GLN A 277 -4.26 3.25 21.35
C GLN A 277 -3.27 4.42 21.23
N GLN A 278 -2.10 4.33 21.87
CA GLN A 278 -1.11 5.40 21.86
C GLN A 278 -0.51 5.63 20.47
N PHE A 279 -0.34 4.56 19.68
CA PHE A 279 0.10 4.71 18.28
C PHE A 279 -1.00 5.33 17.42
N LYS A 280 -2.28 4.93 17.60
CA LYS A 280 -3.42 5.55 16.91
C LYS A 280 -3.54 7.05 17.24
N ASP A 281 -3.36 7.42 18.50
CA ASP A 281 -3.36 8.82 18.95
C ASP A 281 -2.24 9.60 18.26
N PHE A 282 -1.02 9.03 18.20
CA PHE A 282 0.11 9.63 17.51
C PHE A 282 -0.15 9.81 16.01
N GLN A 283 -0.72 8.81 15.33
CA GLN A 283 -1.10 8.93 13.92
C GLN A 283 -2.15 10.03 13.72
N ALA A 284 -3.17 10.10 14.57
CA ALA A 284 -4.20 11.13 14.48
C ALA A 284 -3.63 12.55 14.66
N PHE A 285 -2.74 12.73 15.64
CA PHE A 285 -2.00 13.98 15.84
C PHE A 285 -1.16 14.34 14.61
N GLN A 286 -0.35 13.40 14.11
CA GLN A 286 0.50 13.61 12.94
C GLN A 286 -0.29 13.96 11.68
N ARG A 287 -1.45 13.34 11.47
CA ARG A 287 -2.33 13.69 10.33
C ARG A 287 -2.74 15.15 10.34
N ARG A 288 -3.12 15.69 11.51
CA ARG A 288 -3.50 17.10 11.65
C ARG A 288 -2.32 18.03 11.42
N GLU A 289 -1.18 17.74 12.05
CA GLU A 289 0.02 18.56 11.94
C GLU A 289 0.58 18.59 10.52
N VAL A 290 0.70 17.42 9.88
CA VAL A 290 1.20 17.30 8.50
C VAL A 290 0.23 17.95 7.51
N ALA A 291 -1.09 17.75 7.67
CA ALA A 291 -2.06 18.38 6.78
C ALA A 291 -2.02 19.91 6.87
N ALA A 292 -1.93 20.46 8.10
CA ALA A 292 -1.83 21.90 8.32
C ALA A 292 -0.54 22.48 7.70
N LEU A 293 0.60 21.81 7.87
CA LEU A 293 1.86 22.26 7.29
C LEU A 293 1.87 22.12 5.76
N ALA A 294 1.39 21.00 5.22
CA ALA A 294 1.31 20.79 3.77
C ALA A 294 0.42 21.84 3.10
N LYS A 295 -0.68 22.23 3.76
CA LYS A 295 -1.54 23.32 3.29
C LYS A 295 -0.76 24.62 3.08
N GLU A 296 0.16 25.00 3.97
CA GLU A 296 0.96 26.22 3.77
C GLU A 296 1.79 26.18 2.49
N PHE A 297 2.36 25.03 2.16
CA PHE A 297 3.16 24.85 0.93
C PHE A 297 2.26 24.88 -0.30
N VAL A 298 1.09 24.23 -0.24
CA VAL A 298 0.10 24.25 -1.33
C VAL A 298 -0.44 25.66 -1.56
N ASP A 299 -0.79 26.40 -0.50
CA ASP A 299 -1.26 27.77 -0.61
C ASP A 299 -0.22 28.67 -1.28
N ILE A 300 1.07 28.54 -0.93
CA ILE A 300 2.16 29.25 -1.61
C ILE A 300 2.23 28.91 -3.10
N THR A 301 2.11 27.63 -3.44
CA THR A 301 2.14 27.17 -4.84
C THR A 301 0.99 27.77 -5.65
N HIS A 302 -0.21 27.83 -5.06
CA HIS A 302 -1.38 28.47 -5.67
C HIS A 302 -1.23 29.98 -5.79
N GLU A 303 -0.72 30.66 -4.75
CA GLU A 303 -0.41 32.09 -4.77
C GLU A 303 0.56 32.45 -5.91
N CYS A 304 1.50 31.56 -6.21
CA CYS A 304 2.44 31.72 -7.32
C CYS A 304 1.91 31.25 -8.68
N GLY A 305 0.66 30.78 -8.77
CA GLY A 305 0.01 30.42 -10.03
C GLY A 305 0.32 29.03 -10.59
N CYS A 306 0.87 28.13 -9.76
CA CYS A 306 1.14 26.74 -10.14
C CYS A 306 0.10 25.77 -9.53
N GLU A 307 -0.07 24.59 -10.13
CA GLU A 307 -0.78 23.47 -9.50
C GLU A 307 0.14 22.77 -8.48
N ALA A 308 -0.42 22.28 -7.39
CA ALA A 308 0.26 21.49 -6.37
C ALA A 308 -0.08 20.00 -6.51
N MET A 309 0.92 19.19 -6.86
CA MET A 309 0.79 17.75 -7.01
C MET A 309 1.65 17.02 -5.98
N MET A 310 1.07 16.06 -5.28
CA MET A 310 1.78 15.20 -4.33
C MET A 310 2.15 13.86 -4.96
N PHE A 311 3.38 13.39 -4.76
CA PHE A 311 3.74 12.00 -5.02
C PHE A 311 3.33 11.07 -3.87
N LEU A 312 2.60 10.00 -4.14
CA LEU A 312 2.23 8.97 -3.18
C LEU A 312 3.41 8.00 -2.98
N GLY A 313 4.38 8.41 -2.16
CA GLY A 313 5.59 7.68 -1.85
C GLY A 313 6.64 8.59 -1.20
N ASP A 314 7.86 8.08 -0.99
CA ASP A 314 8.97 8.80 -0.38
C ASP A 314 8.57 9.45 0.97
N HIS A 315 8.48 10.78 1.01
CA HIS A 315 8.21 11.58 2.20
C HIS A 315 6.72 11.87 2.43
N TRP A 316 5.89 10.83 2.42
CA TRP A 316 4.43 10.96 2.44
C TRP A 316 3.77 10.69 3.79
N ILE A 317 4.52 10.26 4.80
CA ILE A 317 3.97 9.85 6.09
C ILE A 317 3.25 11.01 6.77
N GLY A 318 2.09 10.72 7.36
CA GLY A 318 1.20 11.70 7.97
C GLY A 318 0.23 12.40 7.00
N THR A 319 0.41 12.30 5.68
CA THR A 319 -0.56 12.88 4.73
C THR A 319 -1.89 12.12 4.72
N GLU A 320 -1.81 10.78 4.77
CA GLU A 320 -2.93 9.84 4.94
C GLU A 320 -4.12 10.11 3.99
N PRO A 321 -3.98 9.86 2.67
CA PRO A 321 -4.92 10.29 1.62
C PRO A 321 -6.37 9.81 1.74
N PHE A 322 -6.60 8.74 2.50
CA PHE A 322 -7.93 8.17 2.72
C PHE A 322 -8.65 8.75 3.94
N MET A 323 -7.99 9.60 4.72
CA MET A 323 -8.51 10.20 5.94
C MET A 323 -9.08 11.61 5.69
N PRO A 324 -10.06 12.07 6.49
CA PRO A 324 -10.71 13.37 6.28
C PRO A 324 -9.75 14.58 6.24
N GLU A 325 -8.68 14.54 7.04
CA GLU A 325 -7.69 15.61 7.16
C GLU A 325 -6.99 15.90 5.83
N PHE A 326 -6.80 14.90 4.97
CA PHE A 326 -6.12 15.05 3.67
C PHE A 326 -6.78 16.07 2.77
N LYS A 327 -8.12 16.13 2.75
CA LYS A 327 -8.87 17.09 1.92
C LYS A 327 -8.56 18.54 2.29
N SER A 328 -8.16 18.79 3.53
CA SER A 328 -7.82 20.14 4.00
C SER A 328 -6.51 20.69 3.42
N ILE A 329 -5.64 19.82 2.90
CA ILE A 329 -4.36 20.22 2.29
C ILE A 329 -4.59 21.08 1.04
N GLY A 330 -5.66 20.80 0.27
CA GLY A 330 -6.01 21.57 -0.93
C GLY A 330 -5.22 21.20 -2.19
N LEU A 331 -4.62 20.01 -2.25
CA LEU A 331 -3.87 19.52 -3.42
C LEU A 331 -4.71 19.52 -4.70
N ASP A 332 -4.08 19.86 -5.83
CA ASP A 332 -4.71 19.69 -7.15
C ASP A 332 -4.71 18.23 -7.56
N ALA A 333 -3.63 17.50 -7.26
CA ALA A 333 -3.48 16.13 -7.69
C ALA A 333 -2.62 15.25 -6.77
N VAL A 334 -2.86 13.95 -6.89
CA VAL A 334 -1.93 12.92 -6.42
C VAL A 334 -1.43 12.13 -7.62
N VAL A 335 -0.11 11.96 -7.70
CA VAL A 335 0.54 11.02 -8.61
C VAL A 335 1.14 9.86 -7.81
N GLY A 336 0.97 8.62 -8.22
CA GLY A 336 1.53 7.47 -7.49
C GLY A 336 2.14 6.43 -8.41
N SER A 337 2.87 5.48 -7.82
CA SER A 337 3.47 4.36 -8.54
C SER A 337 2.43 3.30 -8.88
N VAL A 338 2.30 2.90 -10.14
CA VAL A 338 1.39 1.82 -10.55
C VAL A 338 2.19 0.59 -10.96
N GLY A 339 2.12 -0.46 -10.14
CA GLY A 339 2.73 -1.76 -10.40
C GLY A 339 1.73 -2.93 -10.48
N ASN A 340 0.45 -2.70 -10.17
CA ASN A 340 -0.63 -3.68 -10.26
C ASN A 340 -1.99 -3.00 -10.03
N GLY A 341 -3.08 -3.78 -10.00
CA GLY A 341 -4.42 -3.27 -9.74
C GLY A 341 -4.57 -2.64 -8.35
N CYS A 342 -4.02 -3.25 -7.29
CA CYS A 342 -4.04 -2.68 -5.93
C CYS A 342 -3.42 -1.29 -5.87
N THR A 343 -2.23 -1.14 -6.44
CA THR A 343 -1.49 0.13 -6.42
C THR A 343 -2.13 1.20 -7.31
N LEU A 344 -2.82 0.80 -8.38
CA LEU A 344 -3.70 1.73 -9.09
C LEU A 344 -4.85 2.21 -8.20
N ARG A 345 -5.52 1.31 -7.48
CA ARG A 345 -6.64 1.67 -6.59
C ARG A 345 -6.21 2.49 -5.37
N LEU A 346 -4.96 2.35 -4.90
CA LEU A 346 -4.36 3.27 -3.93
C LEU A 346 -4.40 4.73 -4.40
N ILE A 347 -4.39 4.96 -5.72
CA ILE A 347 -4.38 6.28 -6.33
C ILE A 347 -5.79 6.69 -6.76
N SER A 348 -6.50 5.84 -7.51
CA SER A 348 -7.79 6.19 -8.12
C SER A 348 -8.94 6.33 -7.13
N ASP A 349 -8.82 5.74 -5.94
CA ASP A 349 -9.81 5.89 -4.86
C ASP A 349 -9.54 7.10 -3.96
N ILE A 350 -8.45 7.86 -4.18
CA ILE A 350 -8.17 9.08 -3.43
C ILE A 350 -9.23 10.15 -3.77
N GLU A 351 -9.80 10.74 -2.73
CA GLU A 351 -10.74 11.84 -2.83
C GLU A 351 -10.12 13.15 -2.35
N GLY A 352 -10.75 14.29 -2.69
CA GLY A 352 -10.30 15.60 -2.23
C GLY A 352 -9.22 16.26 -3.10
N VAL A 353 -8.91 15.67 -4.25
CA VAL A 353 -8.07 16.26 -5.30
C VAL A 353 -8.85 16.42 -6.59
N LYS A 354 -8.38 17.29 -7.49
CA LYS A 354 -9.04 17.58 -8.77
C LYS A 354 -8.81 16.46 -9.78
N TYR A 355 -7.63 15.83 -9.76
CA TYR A 355 -7.29 14.72 -10.63
C TYR A 355 -6.25 13.78 -10.01
N THR A 356 -6.17 12.54 -10.51
CA THR A 356 -5.16 11.56 -10.08
C THR A 356 -4.33 11.05 -11.26
N GLU A 357 -3.04 10.83 -11.05
CA GLU A 357 -2.10 10.38 -12.09
C GLU A 357 -1.39 9.08 -11.70
N GLY A 358 -1.37 8.09 -12.60
CA GLY A 358 -0.65 6.85 -12.43
C GLY A 358 0.70 6.89 -13.13
N ARG A 359 1.80 6.80 -12.38
CA ARG A 359 3.16 6.65 -12.93
C ARG A 359 3.49 5.16 -13.01
N PHE A 360 3.39 4.60 -14.20
CA PHE A 360 3.51 3.17 -14.45
C PHE A 360 4.94 2.67 -14.30
N LEU A 361 5.04 1.40 -13.89
CA LEU A 361 6.27 0.60 -13.95
C LEU A 361 6.38 -0.12 -15.32
N PRO A 362 7.59 -0.46 -15.78
CA PRO A 362 8.88 -0.28 -15.10
C PRO A 362 9.31 1.18 -15.01
N TYR A 363 9.97 1.53 -13.91
CA TYR A 363 10.71 2.79 -13.83
C TYR A 363 11.93 2.69 -14.74
N PHE A 364 12.32 3.75 -15.44
CA PHE A 364 13.38 3.70 -16.46
C PHE A 364 14.77 3.67 -15.84
N PHE A 365 15.09 2.59 -15.12
CA PHE A 365 16.32 2.35 -14.37
C PHE A 365 17.08 1.12 -14.88
N PRO A 366 18.38 1.02 -14.58
CA PRO A 366 19.24 -0.07 -15.07
C PRO A 366 18.91 -1.46 -14.49
N ASP A 367 18.06 -1.54 -13.47
CA ASP A 367 17.58 -2.80 -12.88
C ASP A 367 16.64 -3.57 -13.83
N THR A 368 15.81 -2.87 -14.59
CA THR A 368 14.97 -3.47 -15.65
C THR A 368 15.56 -3.23 -17.05
N PHE A 369 16.10 -2.04 -17.31
CA PHE A 369 16.58 -1.65 -18.63
C PHE A 369 18.10 -1.85 -18.76
N HIS A 370 18.49 -3.11 -18.93
CA HIS A 370 19.88 -3.51 -19.19
C HIS A 370 19.95 -4.57 -20.30
N GLU A 371 21.17 -4.91 -20.75
CA GLU A 371 21.35 -6.00 -21.71
C GLU A 371 20.80 -7.32 -21.13
N GLY A 372 19.85 -7.94 -21.83
CA GLY A 372 19.15 -9.15 -21.38
C GLY A 372 17.91 -8.89 -20.49
N GLY A 373 17.62 -7.63 -20.14
CA GLY A 373 16.37 -7.24 -19.48
C GLY A 373 15.16 -7.32 -20.42
N ASP A 374 13.96 -7.50 -19.85
CA ASP A 374 12.70 -7.57 -20.59
C ASP A 374 11.67 -6.56 -20.03
N PRO A 375 11.85 -5.26 -20.32
CA PRO A 375 10.94 -4.22 -19.86
C PRO A 375 9.53 -4.35 -20.47
N VAL A 376 9.39 -5.00 -21.63
CA VAL A 376 8.10 -5.23 -22.28
C VAL A 376 7.26 -6.20 -21.46
N ARG A 377 7.83 -7.30 -20.97
CA ARG A 377 7.12 -8.26 -20.12
C ARG A 377 6.60 -7.62 -18.84
N GLU A 378 7.44 -6.86 -18.14
CA GLU A 378 7.02 -6.16 -16.93
C GLU A 378 5.89 -5.15 -17.22
N ALA A 379 6.02 -4.36 -18.29
CA ALA A 379 4.99 -3.39 -18.69
C ALA A 379 3.66 -4.06 -19.09
N LYS A 380 3.72 -5.26 -19.66
CA LYS A 380 2.55 -6.09 -20.00
C LYS A 380 1.83 -6.59 -18.75
N GLU A 381 2.58 -7.14 -17.79
CA GLU A 381 2.06 -7.61 -16.50
C GLU A 381 1.40 -6.45 -15.72
N ASN A 382 2.06 -5.28 -15.67
CA ASN A 382 1.56 -4.08 -15.03
C ASN A 382 0.31 -3.51 -15.72
N TRP A 383 0.30 -3.42 -17.05
CA TRP A 383 -0.84 -2.87 -17.79
C TRP A 383 -2.09 -3.72 -17.62
N VAL A 384 -1.99 -5.05 -17.76
CA VAL A 384 -3.14 -5.95 -17.65
C VAL A 384 -3.82 -5.84 -16.29
N THR A 385 -3.03 -5.87 -15.21
CA THR A 385 -3.55 -5.77 -13.84
C THR A 385 -4.12 -4.39 -13.54
N ALA A 386 -3.41 -3.32 -13.89
CA ALA A 386 -3.87 -1.95 -13.72
C ALA A 386 -5.12 -1.62 -14.57
N ARG A 387 -5.17 -2.07 -15.84
CA ARG A 387 -6.31 -1.84 -16.75
C ARG A 387 -7.62 -2.36 -16.18
N ARG A 388 -7.60 -3.56 -15.60
CA ARG A 388 -8.78 -4.14 -14.93
C ARG A 388 -9.28 -3.24 -13.81
N ALA A 389 -8.36 -2.68 -13.02
CA ALA A 389 -8.69 -1.74 -11.95
C ALA A 389 -9.14 -0.36 -12.48
N ILE A 390 -8.58 0.15 -13.60
CA ILE A 390 -9.02 1.39 -14.26
C ILE A 390 -10.49 1.30 -14.65
N LEU A 391 -10.92 0.15 -15.18
CA LEU A 391 -12.30 -0.11 -15.56
C LEU A 391 -13.27 -0.16 -14.34
N ARG A 392 -12.76 -0.27 -13.11
CA ARG A 392 -13.55 -0.13 -11.89
C ARG A 392 -13.50 1.29 -11.35
N LYS A 393 -12.32 1.88 -11.28
CA LYS A 393 -12.12 3.25 -10.82
C LYS A 393 -11.00 3.92 -11.65
N PRO A 394 -11.35 4.84 -12.58
CA PRO A 394 -10.37 5.44 -13.47
C PRO A 394 -9.48 6.46 -12.75
N ILE A 395 -8.22 6.51 -13.17
CA ILE A 395 -7.33 7.66 -12.99
C ILE A 395 -7.49 8.65 -14.16
N ASP A 396 -7.02 9.88 -14.01
CA ASP A 396 -7.17 10.94 -15.01
C ASP A 396 -6.07 11.02 -16.04
N ARG A 397 -4.88 10.57 -15.64
CA ARG A 397 -3.64 10.68 -16.39
C ARG A 397 -2.76 9.46 -16.12
N ILE A 398 -1.94 9.09 -17.09
CA ILE A 398 -0.85 8.14 -16.92
C ILE A 398 0.49 8.82 -17.21
N GLY A 399 1.58 8.18 -16.82
CA GLY A 399 2.91 8.62 -17.20
C GLY A 399 3.96 7.60 -16.83
N TYR A 400 5.20 7.92 -17.16
CA TYR A 400 6.37 7.13 -16.80
C TYR A 400 7.43 8.04 -16.13
N GLY A 401 8.44 7.43 -15.52
CA GLY A 401 9.52 8.15 -14.86
C GLY A 401 10.83 7.40 -14.95
N GLY A 402 11.93 8.10 -14.69
CA GLY A 402 13.30 7.58 -14.77
C GLY A 402 14.06 8.19 -15.95
N TYR A 403 15.16 7.54 -16.35
CA TYR A 403 16.03 8.01 -17.42
C TYR A 403 15.45 7.68 -18.80
N LEU A 404 14.87 8.68 -19.48
CA LEU A 404 14.28 8.50 -20.80
C LEU A 404 15.28 7.92 -21.82
N LYS A 405 16.55 8.34 -21.73
CA LYS A 405 17.67 7.84 -22.54
C LYS A 405 17.78 6.31 -22.51
N LEU A 406 17.50 5.71 -21.36
CA LEU A 406 17.62 4.28 -21.15
C LEU A 406 16.44 3.54 -21.81
N ALA A 407 15.21 4.04 -21.62
CA ALA A 407 14.03 3.50 -22.28
C ALA A 407 14.10 3.57 -23.82
N CYS A 408 14.67 4.65 -24.37
CA CYS A 408 14.86 4.81 -25.81
C CYS A 408 15.77 3.75 -26.46
N GLN A 409 16.54 2.99 -25.69
CA GLN A 409 17.35 1.87 -26.19
C GLN A 409 16.51 0.61 -26.47
N PHE A 410 15.24 0.60 -26.07
CA PHE A 410 14.32 -0.54 -26.18
C PHE A 410 13.12 -0.18 -27.09
N PRO A 411 13.27 -0.25 -28.42
CA PRO A 411 12.22 0.21 -29.36
C PRO A 411 10.90 -0.57 -29.21
N ASP A 412 10.95 -1.85 -28.88
CA ASP A 412 9.75 -2.67 -28.63
C ASP A 412 8.98 -2.18 -27.40
N PHE A 413 9.69 -1.71 -26.36
CA PHE A 413 9.09 -1.08 -25.21
C PHE A 413 8.44 0.26 -25.57
N ILE A 414 9.14 1.12 -26.33
CA ILE A 414 8.60 2.40 -26.79
C ILE A 414 7.31 2.21 -27.63
N SER A 415 7.31 1.21 -28.51
CA SER A 415 6.14 0.84 -29.33
C SER A 415 4.99 0.30 -28.48
N TYR A 416 5.31 -0.52 -27.47
CA TYR A 416 4.31 -1.03 -26.55
C TYR A 416 3.65 0.10 -25.72
N VAL A 417 4.44 1.04 -25.19
CA VAL A 417 3.91 2.19 -24.43
C VAL A 417 3.00 3.08 -25.29
N ASP A 418 3.31 3.24 -26.58
CA ASP A 418 2.45 3.96 -27.52
C ASP A 418 1.04 3.34 -27.58
N SER A 419 0.96 2.01 -27.68
CA SER A 419 -0.32 1.28 -27.65
C SER A 419 -1.06 1.44 -26.32
N VAL A 420 -0.34 1.45 -25.18
CA VAL A 420 -0.91 1.68 -23.85
C VAL A 420 -1.51 3.08 -23.74
N CYS A 421 -0.81 4.10 -24.23
CA CYS A 421 -1.30 5.49 -24.24
C CYS A 421 -2.60 5.63 -25.06
N ALA A 422 -2.65 5.01 -26.24
CA ALA A 422 -3.85 5.01 -27.08
C ALA A 422 -5.02 4.28 -26.39
N GLU A 423 -4.78 3.10 -25.82
CA GLU A 423 -5.82 2.33 -25.12
C GLU A 423 -6.31 3.08 -23.88
N PHE A 424 -5.41 3.67 -23.07
CA PHE A 424 -5.81 4.48 -21.91
C PHE A 424 -6.76 5.63 -22.28
N ARG A 425 -6.49 6.35 -23.37
CA ARG A 425 -7.38 7.42 -23.86
C ARG A 425 -8.74 6.86 -24.30
N GLN A 426 -8.77 5.68 -24.91
CA GLN A 426 -10.02 4.97 -25.24
C GLN A 426 -10.80 4.59 -23.98
N LEU A 427 -10.14 4.03 -22.95
CA LEU A 427 -10.75 3.71 -21.67
C LEU A 427 -11.35 4.95 -21.04
N TYR A 428 -10.53 5.99 -20.84
CA TYR A 428 -10.93 7.23 -20.19
C TYR A 428 -12.15 7.86 -20.87
N THR A 429 -12.14 7.94 -22.21
CA THR A 429 -13.25 8.51 -22.99
C THR A 429 -14.57 7.78 -22.78
N ASN A 430 -14.53 6.46 -22.58
CA ASN A 430 -15.74 5.66 -22.42
C ASN A 430 -16.25 5.61 -20.97
N ILE A 431 -15.37 5.74 -19.97
CA ILE A 431 -15.70 5.42 -18.57
C ILE A 431 -15.62 6.59 -17.61
N LYS A 432 -15.02 7.72 -18.00
CA LYS A 432 -14.96 8.89 -17.11
C LYS A 432 -16.36 9.44 -16.85
N GLY A 433 -16.63 9.74 -15.58
CA GLY A 433 -17.87 10.38 -15.15
C GLY A 433 -19.06 9.43 -15.03
N THR A 434 -18.84 8.12 -15.16
CA THR A 434 -19.87 7.10 -14.91
C THR A 434 -19.43 6.12 -13.83
N THR A 435 -20.33 5.23 -13.45
CA THR A 435 -20.11 4.23 -12.40
C THR A 435 -20.22 2.84 -13.02
N PRO A 436 -19.22 1.96 -12.83
CA PRO A 436 -19.34 0.58 -13.28
C PRO A 436 -20.46 -0.12 -12.52
N TYR A 437 -21.05 -1.13 -13.14
CA TYR A 437 -21.93 -2.07 -12.49
C TYR A 437 -21.12 -2.92 -11.50
N CYS A 438 -21.63 -3.01 -10.26
CA CYS A 438 -21.14 -3.91 -9.23
C CYS A 438 -22.26 -4.89 -8.87
N VAL A 439 -21.92 -6.19 -8.84
CA VAL A 439 -22.90 -7.26 -8.58
C VAL A 439 -23.28 -7.30 -7.10
N LYS A 440 -22.30 -7.03 -6.22
CA LYS A 440 -22.38 -7.12 -4.76
C LYS A 440 -21.47 -6.07 -4.11
N THR A 441 -21.74 -5.74 -2.85
CA THR A 441 -20.87 -4.92 -2.00
C THR A 441 -20.08 -5.80 -1.03
N VAL A 442 -18.76 -5.65 -1.04
CA VAL A 442 -17.80 -6.44 -0.26
C VAL A 442 -17.03 -5.54 0.69
N ALA A 443 -16.99 -5.88 1.98
CA ALA A 443 -16.22 -5.15 2.98
C ALA A 443 -15.01 -5.97 3.44
N VAL A 444 -13.79 -5.44 3.29
CA VAL A 444 -12.58 -5.99 3.88
C VAL A 444 -12.44 -5.45 5.30
N LEU A 445 -12.48 -6.34 6.29
CA LEU A 445 -12.42 -6.02 7.73
C LEU A 445 -11.03 -6.30 8.30
N ASN A 446 -10.40 -5.27 8.89
CA ASN A 446 -9.11 -5.37 9.60
C ASN A 446 -8.96 -4.23 10.64
N CYS A 447 -7.82 -4.07 11.30
CA CYS A 447 -7.63 -3.02 12.31
C CYS A 447 -7.52 -1.59 11.75
N TRP A 448 -7.24 -1.43 10.46
CA TRP A 448 -6.96 -0.13 9.83
C TRP A 448 -8.13 0.43 9.03
N GLY A 449 -8.97 -0.45 8.49
CA GLY A 449 -10.08 -0.08 7.61
C GLY A 449 -9.66 0.83 6.46
N LYS A 450 -10.44 1.89 6.23
CA LYS A 450 -10.24 2.82 5.12
C LYS A 450 -8.85 3.47 5.08
N MET A 451 -8.20 3.67 6.22
CA MET A 451 -6.88 4.30 6.31
C MET A 451 -5.78 3.52 5.54
N ARG A 452 -5.97 2.22 5.31
CA ARG A 452 -5.05 1.35 4.55
C ARG A 452 -5.75 0.67 3.36
N ALA A 453 -6.83 1.26 2.85
CA ALA A 453 -7.55 0.75 1.69
C ALA A 453 -6.58 0.46 0.53
N TRP A 454 -6.71 -0.72 -0.10
CA TRP A 454 -5.84 -1.25 -1.18
C TRP A 454 -4.37 -1.48 -0.84
N GLY A 455 -3.92 -0.97 0.30
CA GLY A 455 -2.57 -1.08 0.83
C GLY A 455 -2.34 -2.24 1.79
N CYS A 456 -3.41 -2.92 2.20
CA CYS A 456 -3.34 -4.05 3.14
C CYS A 456 -2.37 -5.12 2.62
N HIS A 457 -1.59 -5.71 3.52
CA HIS A 457 -0.51 -6.67 3.25
C HIS A 457 0.76 -6.12 2.59
N MET A 458 0.81 -4.86 2.15
CA MET A 458 2.04 -4.24 1.63
C MET A 458 3.10 -3.95 2.70
N VAL A 459 4.33 -4.43 2.52
CA VAL A 459 5.49 -4.06 3.34
C VAL A 459 6.35 -3.05 2.58
N HIS A 460 6.79 -3.47 1.40
CA HIS A 460 7.38 -2.61 0.38
C HIS A 460 6.33 -2.33 -0.69
N HIS A 461 6.33 -1.12 -1.26
CA HIS A 461 5.40 -0.76 -2.32
C HIS A 461 5.48 -1.74 -3.50
N ALA A 462 4.34 -2.32 -3.89
CA ALA A 462 4.18 -3.28 -4.99
C ALA A 462 5.03 -4.57 -4.93
N LEU A 463 5.75 -4.83 -3.83
CA LEU A 463 6.58 -6.03 -3.67
C LEU A 463 6.04 -6.89 -2.53
N TYR A 464 5.62 -8.11 -2.89
CA TYR A 464 5.06 -9.08 -1.96
C TYR A 464 6.06 -10.19 -1.67
N GLN A 465 6.07 -10.65 -0.43
CA GLN A 465 6.96 -11.71 0.04
C GLN A 465 6.23 -13.06 0.02
N LYS A 466 7.00 -14.15 0.13
CA LYS A 466 6.47 -15.51 0.29
C LYS A 466 5.42 -15.59 1.40
N GLN A 467 5.58 -14.80 2.46
CA GLN A 467 4.71 -14.79 3.62
C GLN A 467 3.34 -14.13 3.40
N ASN A 468 3.18 -13.26 2.40
CA ASN A 468 1.95 -12.47 2.25
C ASN A 468 1.34 -12.44 0.85
N TYR A 469 1.99 -12.98 -0.19
CA TYR A 469 1.42 -12.99 -1.54
C TYR A 469 0.08 -13.76 -1.63
N SER A 470 -0.11 -14.75 -0.75
CA SER A 470 -1.37 -15.51 -0.62
C SER A 470 -2.54 -14.68 -0.07
N TYR A 471 -2.25 -13.52 0.54
CA TYR A 471 -3.25 -12.58 1.08
C TYR A 471 -3.40 -11.35 0.20
N ALA A 472 -2.29 -10.77 -0.23
CA ALA A 472 -2.27 -9.69 -1.20
C ALA A 472 -3.00 -10.07 -2.50
N GLY A 473 -2.96 -11.36 -2.88
CA GLY A 473 -3.69 -11.88 -4.02
C GLY A 473 -5.21 -11.69 -3.96
N VAL A 474 -5.80 -11.71 -2.75
CA VAL A 474 -7.22 -11.41 -2.54
C VAL A 474 -7.52 -9.95 -2.86
N ILE A 475 -6.69 -9.03 -2.37
CA ILE A 475 -6.86 -7.58 -2.61
C ILE A 475 -6.65 -7.27 -4.11
N GLU A 476 -5.70 -7.94 -4.77
CA GLU A 476 -5.44 -7.78 -6.21
C GLU A 476 -6.59 -8.31 -7.06
N ALA A 477 -7.19 -9.45 -6.70
CA ALA A 477 -8.39 -9.97 -7.35
C ALA A 477 -9.55 -8.96 -7.25
N LEU A 478 -9.80 -8.42 -6.05
CA LEU A 478 -10.83 -7.43 -5.79
C LEU A 478 -10.64 -6.12 -6.56
N SER A 479 -9.39 -5.70 -6.80
CA SER A 479 -9.07 -4.40 -7.42
C SER A 479 -9.74 -4.16 -8.78
N GLY A 480 -9.90 -5.24 -9.56
CA GLY A 480 -10.49 -5.24 -10.91
C GLY A 480 -11.82 -6.01 -11.04
N ALA A 481 -12.33 -6.59 -9.95
CA ALA A 481 -13.58 -7.35 -9.96
C ALA A 481 -14.83 -6.43 -9.92
N PRO A 482 -15.99 -6.85 -10.44
CA PRO A 482 -17.23 -6.05 -10.45
C PRO A 482 -17.93 -6.08 -9.08
N PHE A 483 -17.21 -5.67 -8.03
CA PHE A 483 -17.71 -5.53 -6.67
C PHE A 483 -17.52 -4.10 -6.19
N ASP A 484 -18.46 -3.60 -5.40
CA ASP A 484 -18.28 -2.37 -4.65
C ASP A 484 -17.48 -2.70 -3.38
N VAL A 485 -16.19 -2.37 -3.39
CA VAL A 485 -15.26 -2.78 -2.33
C VAL A 485 -15.10 -1.66 -1.32
N LYS A 486 -15.36 -1.98 -0.05
CA LYS A 486 -15.18 -1.11 1.12
C LYS A 486 -14.11 -1.68 2.03
N PHE A 487 -13.43 -0.82 2.77
CA PHE A 487 -12.51 -1.21 3.83
C PHE A 487 -13.04 -0.65 5.14
N ILE A 488 -13.29 -1.52 6.11
CA ILE A 488 -13.87 -1.17 7.40
C ILE A 488 -12.96 -1.66 8.53
N SER A 489 -12.99 -0.96 9.64
CA SER A 489 -12.23 -1.29 10.83
C SER A 489 -13.09 -1.86 11.96
N PHE A 490 -12.45 -2.53 12.92
CA PHE A 490 -13.10 -2.87 14.18
C PHE A 490 -13.56 -1.62 14.95
N ASP A 491 -12.83 -0.51 14.84
CA ASP A 491 -13.23 0.78 15.41
C ASP A 491 -14.51 1.31 14.77
N ASP A 492 -14.67 1.16 13.45
CA ASP A 492 -15.90 1.56 12.75
C ASP A 492 -17.12 0.77 13.26
N ILE A 493 -16.99 -0.55 13.46
CA ILE A 493 -18.05 -1.40 13.99
C ILE A 493 -18.39 -1.04 15.45
N ARG A 494 -17.36 -0.76 16.26
CA ARG A 494 -17.53 -0.32 17.65
C ARG A 494 -18.22 1.04 17.73
N ALA A 495 -17.93 1.94 16.79
CA ALA A 495 -18.54 3.26 16.73
C ALA A 495 -19.99 3.22 16.24
N ASP A 496 -20.27 2.50 15.14
CA ASP A 496 -21.62 2.32 14.60
C ASP A 496 -21.76 0.99 13.84
N LYS A 497 -22.55 0.07 14.40
CA LYS A 497 -22.84 -1.24 13.78
C LYS A 497 -23.51 -1.12 12.41
N LYS A 498 -24.16 0.01 12.10
CA LYS A 498 -24.78 0.26 10.79
C LYS A 498 -23.75 0.39 9.66
N VAL A 499 -22.45 0.44 9.96
CA VAL A 499 -21.40 0.31 8.94
C VAL A 499 -21.53 -0.99 8.13
N LEU A 500 -22.20 -2.01 8.69
CA LEU A 500 -22.51 -3.28 8.01
C LEU A 500 -23.76 -3.22 7.13
N ASP A 501 -24.58 -2.17 7.22
CA ASP A 501 -25.80 -2.04 6.42
C ASP A 501 -25.45 -1.91 4.93
N GLY A 502 -26.08 -2.74 4.11
CA GLY A 502 -25.83 -2.80 2.66
C GLY A 502 -24.50 -3.44 2.27
N VAL A 503 -23.79 -4.08 3.20
CA VAL A 503 -22.69 -5.00 2.89
C VAL A 503 -23.30 -6.37 2.59
N ASP A 504 -22.92 -6.99 1.47
CA ASP A 504 -23.32 -8.37 1.16
C ASP A 504 -22.35 -9.38 1.76
N VAL A 505 -21.04 -9.11 1.69
CA VAL A 505 -19.98 -10.02 2.15
C VAL A 505 -18.91 -9.30 2.94
N ILE A 506 -18.50 -9.86 4.08
CA ILE A 506 -17.32 -9.45 4.83
C ILE A 506 -16.16 -10.39 4.52
N ILE A 507 -14.98 -9.84 4.25
CA ILE A 507 -13.73 -10.57 4.06
C ILE A 507 -12.78 -10.26 5.22
N ASN A 508 -12.27 -11.30 5.88
CA ASN A 508 -11.19 -11.21 6.87
C ASN A 508 -10.04 -12.09 6.41
N VAL A 509 -8.86 -11.50 6.17
CA VAL A 509 -7.76 -12.14 5.43
C VAL A 509 -6.40 -11.88 6.08
N GLY A 510 -5.62 -12.93 6.33
CA GLY A 510 -4.26 -12.83 6.86
C GLY A 510 -3.90 -13.92 7.87
N ASP A 511 -2.78 -13.75 8.56
CA ASP A 511 -2.35 -14.58 9.69
C ASP A 511 -3.03 -14.13 10.99
N ALA A 512 -3.20 -15.05 11.94
CA ALA A 512 -3.76 -14.77 13.25
C ALA A 512 -2.90 -13.77 14.02
N ASP A 513 -3.52 -13.06 14.95
CA ASP A 513 -2.83 -12.07 15.80
C ASP A 513 -2.08 -10.96 15.03
N THR A 514 -2.44 -10.74 13.76
CA THR A 514 -2.02 -9.58 12.98
C THR A 514 -3.13 -8.55 12.89
N ALA A 515 -2.79 -7.30 12.60
CA ALA A 515 -3.77 -6.25 12.32
C ALA A 515 -4.67 -6.55 11.11
N HIS A 516 -4.28 -7.44 10.20
CA HIS A 516 -5.10 -7.80 9.04
C HIS A 516 -6.25 -8.74 9.40
N THR A 517 -6.07 -9.60 10.41
CA THR A 517 -7.13 -10.48 10.91
C THR A 517 -7.82 -9.90 12.13
N GLY A 518 -7.11 -9.21 13.02
CA GLY A 518 -7.65 -8.49 14.18
C GLY A 518 -7.07 -8.89 15.53
N GLY A 519 -6.51 -10.11 15.65
CA GLY A 519 -5.96 -10.61 16.92
C GLY A 519 -6.93 -10.45 18.09
N SER A 520 -6.49 -9.75 19.14
CA SER A 520 -7.27 -9.55 20.37
C SER A 520 -8.60 -8.82 20.18
N GLU A 521 -8.84 -8.16 19.04
CA GLU A 521 -10.13 -7.56 18.70
C GLU A 521 -11.28 -8.60 18.73
N TRP A 522 -10.98 -9.87 18.45
CA TRP A 522 -11.98 -10.94 18.48
C TRP A 522 -12.36 -11.41 19.89
N ALA A 523 -11.62 -10.98 20.93
CA ALA A 523 -12.01 -11.19 22.31
C ALA A 523 -13.11 -10.20 22.76
N ASP A 524 -13.37 -9.14 21.99
CA ASP A 524 -14.47 -8.21 22.27
C ASP A 524 -15.82 -8.85 21.87
N PRO A 525 -16.71 -9.13 22.84
CA PRO A 525 -18.00 -9.72 22.53
C PRO A 525 -18.87 -8.81 21.64
N ALA A 526 -18.70 -7.49 21.67
CA ALA A 526 -19.45 -6.56 20.81
C ALA A 526 -19.08 -6.70 19.33
N ILE A 527 -17.80 -6.93 19.04
CA ILE A 527 -17.30 -7.21 17.69
C ILE A 527 -17.77 -8.58 17.22
N ALA A 528 -17.45 -9.63 18.00
CA ALA A 528 -17.74 -11.00 17.58
C ALA A 528 -19.26 -11.24 17.41
N SER A 529 -20.09 -10.68 18.29
CA SER A 529 -21.56 -10.79 18.16
C SER A 529 -22.12 -9.96 17.00
N ALA A 530 -21.54 -8.81 16.66
CA ALA A 530 -21.97 -8.02 15.51
C ALA A 530 -21.75 -8.79 14.20
N ILE A 531 -20.57 -9.39 14.03
CA ILE A 531 -20.26 -10.19 12.83
C ILE A 531 -21.10 -11.46 12.77
N ARG A 532 -21.25 -12.19 13.89
CA ARG A 532 -22.17 -13.34 13.95
C ARG A 532 -23.59 -12.95 13.56
N GLY A 533 -24.10 -11.84 14.11
CA GLY A 533 -25.43 -11.34 13.81
C GLY A 533 -25.59 -10.97 12.34
N PHE A 534 -24.58 -10.33 11.74
CA PHE A 534 -24.57 -10.03 10.31
C PHE A 534 -24.73 -11.30 9.46
N VAL A 535 -23.93 -12.34 9.74
CA VAL A 535 -24.01 -13.60 8.98
C VAL A 535 -25.32 -14.34 9.25
N TYR A 536 -25.71 -14.48 10.51
CA TYR A 536 -26.92 -15.20 10.89
C TYR A 536 -28.18 -14.64 10.21
N ASN A 537 -28.22 -13.33 9.93
CA ASN A 537 -29.33 -12.66 9.25
C ASN A 537 -29.17 -12.57 7.72
N GLY A 538 -28.32 -13.39 7.11
CA GLY A 538 -28.21 -13.52 5.64
C GLY A 538 -26.97 -12.90 5.01
N GLY A 539 -26.06 -12.30 5.78
CA GLY A 539 -24.78 -11.81 5.28
C GLY A 539 -23.80 -12.93 4.94
N GLY A 540 -22.90 -12.69 4.00
CA GLY A 540 -21.81 -13.60 3.65
C GLY A 540 -20.52 -13.32 4.44
N PHE A 541 -19.78 -14.35 4.86
CA PHE A 541 -18.47 -14.17 5.48
C PHE A 541 -17.41 -15.05 4.82
N ILE A 542 -16.31 -14.45 4.35
CA ILE A 542 -15.18 -15.18 3.78
C ILE A 542 -13.96 -14.95 4.66
N GLY A 543 -13.44 -16.05 5.21
CA GLY A 543 -12.23 -16.05 5.98
C GLY A 543 -11.07 -16.67 5.20
N ILE A 544 -9.96 -15.95 5.05
CA ILE A 544 -8.79 -16.42 4.30
C ILE A 544 -7.54 -16.47 5.20
N GLY A 545 -6.84 -17.60 5.22
CA GLY A 545 -5.67 -17.83 6.07
C GLY A 545 -6.09 -18.29 7.47
N GLU A 546 -5.89 -17.43 8.46
CA GLU A 546 -6.27 -17.65 9.86
C GLU A 546 -7.28 -16.58 10.32
N PRO A 547 -8.45 -16.51 9.63
CA PRO A 547 -9.46 -15.51 9.89
C PRO A 547 -9.98 -15.62 11.32
N THR A 548 -10.20 -14.49 11.96
CA THR A 548 -10.68 -14.45 13.36
C THR A 548 -9.77 -15.20 14.35
N GLY A 549 -8.51 -15.42 13.98
CA GLY A 549 -7.55 -16.19 14.75
C GLY A 549 -7.02 -15.39 15.95
N HIS A 550 -7.38 -15.86 17.14
CA HIS A 550 -6.85 -15.42 18.42
C HIS A 550 -7.18 -16.49 19.47
N GLN A 551 -6.20 -17.01 20.21
CA GLN A 551 -6.48 -18.04 21.21
C GLN A 551 -7.24 -17.44 22.40
N HIS A 552 -8.55 -17.71 22.49
CA HIS A 552 -9.42 -17.14 23.53
C HIS A 552 -10.59 -18.07 23.85
N GLN A 553 -10.94 -18.18 25.14
CA GLN A 553 -12.08 -18.95 25.64
C GLN A 553 -12.25 -20.38 25.06
N GLY A 554 -11.13 -21.08 24.85
CA GLY A 554 -11.14 -22.48 24.40
C GLY A 554 -11.25 -22.68 22.88
N ARG A 555 -11.19 -21.61 22.07
CA ARG A 555 -11.11 -21.67 20.60
C ARG A 555 -9.97 -20.82 20.06
N PHE A 556 -9.51 -21.13 18.85
CA PHE A 556 -8.53 -20.32 18.14
C PHE A 556 -9.19 -19.45 17.07
N ILE A 557 -9.96 -20.06 16.17
CA ILE A 557 -10.82 -19.33 15.23
C ILE A 557 -12.07 -18.89 16.00
N GLN A 558 -12.14 -17.61 16.36
CA GLN A 558 -13.22 -17.10 17.21
C GLN A 558 -14.60 -17.20 16.56
N LEU A 559 -14.67 -17.19 15.22
CA LEU A 559 -15.90 -17.45 14.46
C LEU A 559 -15.93 -18.85 13.82
N ALA A 560 -15.34 -19.86 14.47
CA ALA A 560 -15.36 -21.24 13.98
C ALA A 560 -16.79 -21.80 13.81
N ASP A 561 -17.74 -21.34 14.62
CA ASP A 561 -19.17 -21.66 14.46
C ASP A 561 -19.77 -21.14 13.15
N VAL A 562 -19.28 -20.00 12.66
CA VAL A 562 -19.70 -19.41 11.38
C VAL A 562 -18.96 -20.09 10.23
N LEU A 563 -17.63 -20.14 10.29
CA LEU A 563 -16.79 -20.66 9.21
C LEU A 563 -16.87 -22.18 9.02
N GLY A 564 -17.27 -22.92 10.06
CA GLY A 564 -17.30 -24.38 10.04
C GLY A 564 -15.92 -25.04 10.13
N VAL A 565 -14.86 -24.26 10.39
CA VAL A 565 -13.49 -24.79 10.55
C VAL A 565 -12.87 -24.29 11.84
N GLU A 566 -11.90 -25.04 12.33
CA GLU A 566 -11.07 -24.68 13.48
C GLU A 566 -9.62 -25.06 13.19
N LYS A 567 -8.67 -24.46 13.92
CA LYS A 567 -7.24 -24.77 13.86
C LYS A 567 -6.81 -25.57 15.08
N GLU A 568 -6.12 -26.69 14.86
CA GLU A 568 -5.42 -27.41 15.93
C GLU A 568 -4.15 -26.66 16.32
N THR A 569 -4.05 -26.29 17.60
CA THR A 569 -2.92 -25.52 18.17
C THR A 569 -2.12 -26.32 19.21
N GLY A 570 -2.41 -27.62 19.37
CA GLY A 570 -1.83 -28.53 20.37
C GLY A 570 -2.75 -28.79 21.56
N PHE A 571 -3.85 -28.03 21.69
CA PHE A 571 -4.77 -28.14 22.82
C PHE A 571 -5.91 -29.13 22.62
N THR A 572 -6.17 -29.58 21.39
CA THR A 572 -7.31 -30.47 21.09
C THR A 572 -6.90 -31.80 20.46
N LEU A 573 -5.63 -32.20 20.61
CA LEU A 573 -5.09 -33.47 20.10
C LEU A 573 -5.80 -34.70 20.69
N ASN A 574 -6.41 -34.58 21.88
CA ASN A 574 -7.19 -35.62 22.53
C ASN A 574 -8.62 -35.77 21.98
N TYR A 575 -9.01 -34.94 21.00
CA TYR A 575 -10.27 -35.06 20.28
C TYR A 575 -10.01 -35.52 18.85
N ASP A 576 -10.54 -36.69 18.50
CA ASP A 576 -10.54 -37.15 17.11
C ASP A 576 -11.32 -36.18 16.21
N LYS A 577 -10.80 -35.99 15.00
CA LYS A 577 -11.43 -35.16 13.95
C LYS A 577 -11.93 -36.12 12.86
N TYR A 578 -13.22 -36.05 12.53
CA TYR A 578 -13.86 -37.06 11.67
C TYR A 578 -14.32 -36.53 10.30
N ASN A 579 -14.57 -35.23 10.16
CA ASN A 579 -15.07 -34.65 8.91
C ASN A 579 -13.93 -34.41 7.90
N TRP A 580 -13.78 -35.31 6.92
CA TRP A 580 -12.68 -35.29 5.94
C TRP A 580 -13.11 -35.53 4.49
N GLU A 581 -14.38 -35.83 4.26
CA GLU A 581 -14.88 -36.14 2.92
C GLU A 581 -15.07 -34.84 2.11
N GLU A 582 -14.48 -34.80 0.93
CA GLU A 582 -14.65 -33.69 -0.01
C GLU A 582 -15.97 -33.80 -0.76
N ALA A 583 -16.61 -32.67 -1.03
CA ALA A 583 -17.74 -32.60 -1.92
C ALA A 583 -17.31 -32.86 -3.37
N GLU A 584 -18.01 -33.73 -4.08
CA GLU A 584 -17.67 -34.07 -5.47
C GLU A 584 -17.78 -32.88 -6.43
N ASN A 585 -18.77 -32.00 -6.23
CA ASN A 585 -19.02 -30.83 -7.06
C ASN A 585 -19.54 -29.67 -6.23
N HIS A 586 -19.12 -28.44 -6.56
CA HIS A 586 -19.62 -27.23 -5.89
C HIS A 586 -19.60 -26.02 -6.83
N PHE A 587 -20.55 -25.10 -6.65
CA PHE A 587 -20.67 -23.88 -7.47
C PHE A 587 -19.38 -23.06 -7.54
N ILE A 588 -18.63 -23.03 -6.44
CA ILE A 588 -17.40 -22.23 -6.32
C ILE A 588 -16.28 -22.76 -7.22
N LEU A 589 -16.14 -24.08 -7.33
CA LEU A 589 -15.05 -24.73 -8.07
C LEU A 589 -15.39 -25.03 -9.53
N ALA A 590 -16.58 -24.64 -10.00
CA ALA A 590 -17.12 -25.05 -11.29
C ALA A 590 -16.28 -24.61 -12.52
N ASP A 591 -15.48 -23.54 -12.39
CA ASP A 591 -14.59 -23.06 -13.48
C ASP A 591 -13.12 -23.46 -13.29
N CYS A 592 -12.80 -24.24 -12.26
CA CYS A 592 -11.43 -24.68 -12.04
C CYS A 592 -11.03 -25.72 -13.09
N THR A 593 -9.96 -25.43 -13.81
CA THR A 593 -9.35 -26.28 -14.84
C THR A 593 -8.21 -27.13 -14.30
N LYS A 594 -7.71 -26.78 -13.11
CA LYS A 594 -6.66 -27.46 -12.35
C LYS A 594 -6.95 -27.34 -10.84
N PRO A 595 -6.25 -28.10 -9.98
CA PRO A 595 -6.35 -27.89 -8.54
C PRO A 595 -6.07 -26.44 -8.17
N VAL A 596 -6.90 -25.89 -7.27
CA VAL A 596 -6.77 -24.50 -6.80
C VAL A 596 -5.37 -24.30 -6.19
N ASP A 597 -4.73 -23.21 -6.59
CA ASP A 597 -3.48 -22.78 -5.98
C ASP A 597 -3.79 -21.97 -4.72
N PHE A 598 -3.53 -22.57 -3.56
CA PHE A 598 -3.72 -21.93 -2.25
C PHE A 598 -2.47 -21.19 -1.76
N GLY A 599 -1.41 -21.12 -2.57
CA GLY A 599 -0.14 -20.51 -2.21
C GLY A 599 0.52 -21.20 -1.01
N GLU A 600 0.81 -20.43 0.04
CA GLU A 600 1.37 -20.99 1.28
C GLU A 600 0.38 -21.92 2.01
N GLY A 601 -0.93 -21.75 1.77
CA GLY A 601 -1.99 -22.48 2.43
C GLY A 601 -1.93 -22.39 3.96
N LYS A 602 -2.64 -23.29 4.62
CA LYS A 602 -2.65 -23.43 6.08
C LYS A 602 -2.67 -24.87 6.48
N LYS A 603 -1.91 -25.12 7.54
CA LYS A 603 -1.75 -26.42 8.18
C LYS A 603 -2.66 -26.52 9.37
N SER A 604 -2.98 -27.76 9.74
CA SER A 604 -3.71 -28.08 10.97
C SER A 604 -5.13 -27.48 11.05
N ILE A 605 -5.71 -27.13 9.90
CA ILE A 605 -7.11 -26.71 9.82
C ILE A 605 -7.98 -27.94 9.60
N TYR A 606 -9.03 -28.07 10.39
CA TYR A 606 -9.99 -29.17 10.29
C TYR A 606 -11.43 -28.64 10.23
N ALA A 607 -12.30 -29.39 9.57
CA ALA A 607 -13.71 -29.06 9.48
C ALA A 607 -14.48 -29.55 10.71
N LEU A 608 -15.44 -28.75 11.17
CA LEU A 608 -16.42 -29.13 12.17
C LEU A 608 -17.53 -29.96 11.53
N GLU A 609 -18.32 -30.65 12.37
CA GLU A 609 -19.48 -31.42 11.90
C GLU A 609 -20.47 -30.53 11.13
N GLY A 610 -21.01 -31.04 10.03
CA GLY A 610 -21.95 -30.32 9.16
C GLY A 610 -21.30 -29.37 8.14
N THR A 611 -19.99 -29.13 8.24
CA THR A 611 -19.25 -28.30 7.26
C THR A 611 -18.95 -29.09 6.00
N GLN A 612 -19.13 -28.48 4.83
CA GLN A 612 -18.83 -29.11 3.55
C GLN A 612 -17.40 -28.75 3.14
N ILE A 613 -16.50 -29.74 3.09
CA ILE A 613 -15.13 -29.56 2.59
C ILE A 613 -15.18 -29.52 1.06
N LEU A 614 -14.56 -28.51 0.46
CA LEU A 614 -14.40 -28.41 -0.98
C LEU A 614 -13.02 -28.93 -1.43
N THR A 615 -12.00 -28.74 -0.60
CA THR A 615 -10.65 -29.27 -0.86
C THR A 615 -9.91 -29.44 0.45
N GLN A 616 -9.24 -30.59 0.64
CA GLN A 616 -8.25 -30.80 1.67
C GLN A 616 -6.97 -31.42 1.08
N LYS A 617 -5.87 -31.33 1.81
CA LYS A 617 -4.61 -32.01 1.47
C LYS A 617 -4.06 -32.62 2.74
N ASP A 618 -3.80 -33.93 2.73
CA ASP A 618 -3.25 -34.66 3.87
C ASP A 618 -4.01 -34.44 5.19
N LYS A 619 -5.35 -34.37 5.13
CA LYS A 619 -6.22 -34.00 6.27
C LYS A 619 -5.95 -32.60 6.82
N GLU A 620 -5.64 -31.66 5.95
CA GLU A 620 -5.60 -30.23 6.22
C GLU A 620 -6.57 -29.53 5.27
N VAL A 621 -7.66 -28.99 5.81
CA VAL A 621 -8.69 -28.30 5.02
C VAL A 621 -8.08 -27.06 4.35
N GLN A 622 -8.18 -27.00 3.03
CA GLN A 622 -7.73 -25.86 2.23
C GLN A 622 -8.90 -24.96 1.81
N MET A 623 -10.09 -25.55 1.64
CA MET A 623 -11.30 -24.81 1.35
C MET A 623 -12.53 -25.53 1.89
N ALA A 624 -13.42 -24.80 2.54
CA ALA A 624 -14.66 -25.32 3.08
C ALA A 624 -15.77 -24.28 3.07
N VAL A 625 -17.01 -24.74 3.14
CA VAL A 625 -18.19 -23.87 3.22
C VAL A 625 -19.13 -24.33 4.32
N ASN A 626 -19.82 -23.36 4.93
CA ASN A 626 -20.76 -23.60 6.01
C ASN A 626 -21.98 -22.68 5.93
N THR A 627 -23.10 -23.12 6.47
CA THR A 627 -24.33 -22.31 6.63
C THR A 627 -24.49 -21.90 8.09
N CYS A 628 -24.86 -20.66 8.36
CA CYS A 628 -25.10 -20.16 9.71
C CYS A 628 -26.31 -19.23 9.71
N GLY A 629 -27.43 -19.69 10.30
CA GLY A 629 -28.71 -19.00 10.18
C GLY A 629 -29.15 -18.93 8.72
N ASP A 630 -29.52 -17.73 8.28
CA ASP A 630 -29.88 -17.43 6.90
C ASP A 630 -28.68 -17.12 6.00
N GLY A 631 -27.46 -17.03 6.55
CA GLY A 631 -26.25 -16.70 5.81
C GLY A 631 -25.29 -17.86 5.58
N ARG A 632 -24.16 -17.53 4.95
CA ARG A 632 -23.17 -18.50 4.46
C ARG A 632 -21.75 -18.01 4.68
N ALA A 633 -20.86 -18.96 4.98
CA ALA A 633 -19.46 -18.69 5.17
C ALA A 633 -18.57 -19.57 4.29
N VAL A 634 -17.44 -19.01 3.87
CA VAL A 634 -16.41 -19.70 3.10
C VAL A 634 -15.08 -19.56 3.83
N TYR A 635 -14.41 -20.68 4.03
CA TYR A 635 -13.01 -20.73 4.46
C TYR A 635 -12.10 -21.03 3.27
N ILE A 636 -10.98 -20.30 3.15
CA ILE A 636 -9.92 -20.53 2.16
C ILE A 636 -8.57 -20.43 2.89
N SER A 637 -7.64 -21.36 2.69
CA SER A 637 -6.37 -21.34 3.40
C SER A 637 -5.37 -20.30 2.87
N GLY A 638 -5.46 -19.92 1.60
CA GLY A 638 -4.70 -18.86 0.95
C GLY A 638 -5.15 -18.69 -0.50
N LEU A 639 -4.95 -17.51 -1.09
CA LEU A 639 -5.44 -17.26 -2.45
C LEU A 639 -4.53 -16.26 -3.22
N PRO A 640 -3.38 -16.72 -3.73
CA PRO A 640 -2.55 -15.93 -4.64
C PRO A 640 -3.33 -15.43 -5.84
N TYR A 641 -2.95 -14.27 -6.38
CA TYR A 641 -3.63 -13.73 -7.55
C TYR A 641 -3.31 -14.55 -8.81
N SER A 642 -4.37 -14.96 -9.49
CA SER A 642 -4.38 -15.41 -10.88
C SER A 642 -5.80 -15.20 -11.43
N PHE A 643 -6.00 -15.26 -12.74
CA PHE A 643 -7.36 -15.14 -13.30
C PHE A 643 -8.30 -16.23 -12.79
N GLU A 644 -7.79 -17.44 -12.63
CA GLU A 644 -8.55 -18.58 -12.11
C GLU A 644 -8.88 -18.42 -10.62
N ASN A 645 -7.91 -18.02 -9.78
CA ASN A 645 -8.18 -17.74 -8.36
C ASN A 645 -9.09 -16.53 -8.17
N SER A 646 -9.00 -15.53 -9.05
CA SER A 646 -9.95 -14.40 -9.09
C SER A 646 -11.38 -14.90 -9.36
N ARG A 647 -11.54 -15.88 -10.27
CA ARG A 647 -12.83 -16.54 -10.51
C ARG A 647 -13.33 -17.35 -9.30
N VAL A 648 -12.43 -18.05 -8.60
CA VAL A 648 -12.76 -18.75 -7.35
C VAL A 648 -13.25 -17.77 -6.29
N LEU A 649 -12.57 -16.64 -6.09
CA LEU A 649 -13.02 -15.59 -5.16
C LEU A 649 -14.37 -15.00 -5.58
N TYR A 650 -14.53 -14.69 -6.86
CA TYR A 650 -15.78 -14.16 -7.42
C TYR A 650 -16.96 -15.09 -7.11
N ARG A 651 -16.81 -16.39 -7.36
CA ARG A 651 -17.85 -17.38 -7.08
C ARG A 651 -18.06 -17.59 -5.57
N SER A 652 -17.01 -17.47 -4.76
CA SER A 652 -17.11 -17.52 -3.29
C SER A 652 -17.95 -16.36 -2.75
N ILE A 653 -17.75 -15.15 -3.29
CA ILE A 653 -18.54 -13.95 -2.94
C ILE A 653 -20.00 -14.13 -3.34
N LEU A 654 -20.27 -14.58 -4.57
CA LEU A 654 -21.66 -14.82 -4.99
C LEU A 654 -22.33 -15.91 -4.15
N TRP A 655 -21.66 -17.03 -3.91
CA TRP A 655 -22.24 -18.12 -3.15
C TRP A 655 -22.53 -17.74 -1.69
N SER A 656 -21.60 -17.03 -1.03
CA SER A 656 -21.78 -16.57 0.35
C SER A 656 -22.86 -15.49 0.49
N ALA A 657 -23.14 -14.74 -0.58
CA ALA A 657 -24.19 -13.72 -0.62
C ALA A 657 -25.50 -14.19 -1.28
N HIS A 658 -25.71 -15.50 -1.45
CA HIS A 658 -26.88 -16.10 -2.11
C HIS A 658 -27.17 -15.50 -3.52
N GLY A 659 -26.11 -15.15 -4.24
CA GLY A 659 -26.13 -14.47 -5.54
C GLY A 659 -25.78 -15.36 -6.72
N GLU A 660 -25.90 -16.69 -6.60
CA GLU A 660 -25.58 -17.62 -7.69
C GLU A 660 -26.40 -17.33 -8.97
N ASP A 661 -27.64 -16.83 -8.82
CA ASP A 661 -28.51 -16.41 -9.93
C ASP A 661 -27.97 -15.20 -10.71
N LYS A 662 -27.04 -14.43 -10.12
CA LYS A 662 -26.41 -13.27 -10.75
C LYS A 662 -25.15 -13.59 -11.54
N LEU A 663 -24.68 -14.85 -11.52
CA LEU A 663 -23.43 -15.24 -12.18
C LEU A 663 -23.39 -14.81 -13.65
N HIS A 664 -24.49 -14.97 -14.38
CA HIS A 664 -24.57 -14.67 -15.82
C HIS A 664 -25.07 -13.25 -16.12
N CYS A 665 -24.78 -12.27 -15.25
CA CYS A 665 -25.07 -10.86 -15.48
C CYS A 665 -23.77 -10.08 -15.70
N TRP A 666 -23.55 -9.58 -16.91
CA TRP A 666 -22.30 -8.92 -17.31
C TRP A 666 -21.08 -9.80 -17.03
N TYR A 667 -21.07 -10.99 -17.63
CA TYR A 667 -20.15 -12.08 -17.29
C TYR A 667 -19.53 -12.71 -18.52
N SER A 668 -18.40 -13.40 -18.33
CA SER A 668 -17.67 -14.15 -19.33
C SER A 668 -17.47 -15.58 -18.85
N SER A 669 -17.79 -16.56 -19.69
CA SER A 669 -17.53 -17.98 -19.37
C SER A 669 -16.04 -18.29 -19.19
N ASN A 670 -15.15 -17.50 -19.80
CA ASN A 670 -13.70 -17.67 -19.72
C ASN A 670 -13.11 -16.73 -18.66
N PHE A 671 -12.42 -17.25 -17.65
CA PHE A 671 -11.82 -16.43 -16.58
C PHE A 671 -10.69 -15.50 -17.05
N ASN A 672 -10.11 -15.75 -18.23
CA ASN A 672 -9.13 -14.84 -18.86
C ASN A 672 -9.78 -13.60 -19.49
N VAL A 673 -11.10 -13.59 -19.63
CA VAL A 673 -11.87 -12.51 -20.24
C VAL A 673 -12.83 -11.92 -19.21
N GLU A 674 -12.86 -10.59 -19.09
CA GLU A 674 -13.76 -9.89 -18.19
C GLU A 674 -14.75 -9.01 -18.93
N VAL A 675 -15.94 -8.84 -18.36
CA VAL A 675 -16.97 -7.92 -18.83
C VAL A 675 -17.12 -6.78 -17.83
N HIS A 676 -17.13 -5.56 -18.35
CA HIS A 676 -17.26 -4.34 -17.54
C HIS A 676 -18.40 -3.50 -18.13
N ALA A 677 -19.47 -3.31 -17.37
CA ALA A 677 -20.67 -2.59 -17.81
C ALA A 677 -20.84 -1.26 -17.09
N TYR A 678 -21.30 -0.25 -17.83
CA TYR A 678 -21.54 1.12 -17.39
C TYR A 678 -22.97 1.50 -17.76
N VAL A 679 -23.93 0.88 -17.07
CA VAL A 679 -25.36 0.92 -17.42
C VAL A 679 -25.88 2.35 -17.58
N LYS A 680 -25.43 3.29 -16.75
CA LYS A 680 -25.83 4.70 -16.82
C LYS A 680 -25.45 5.39 -18.13
N ASN A 681 -24.36 4.96 -18.76
CA ASN A 681 -23.89 5.52 -20.03
C ASN A 681 -24.22 4.62 -21.23
N GLY A 682 -25.01 3.55 -21.03
CA GLY A 682 -25.45 2.66 -22.11
C GLY A 682 -24.33 1.84 -22.75
N LYS A 683 -23.21 1.61 -22.06
CA LYS A 683 -22.03 0.93 -22.64
C LYS A 683 -21.55 -0.24 -21.81
N TYR A 684 -20.92 -1.20 -22.46
CA TYR A 684 -20.09 -2.21 -21.81
C TYR A 684 -18.88 -2.57 -22.68
N CYS A 685 -17.83 -3.11 -22.07
CA CYS A 685 -16.70 -3.67 -22.79
C CYS A 685 -16.42 -5.11 -22.38
N VAL A 686 -15.84 -5.85 -23.31
CA VAL A 686 -15.29 -7.19 -23.09
C VAL A 686 -13.79 -7.10 -23.30
N VAL A 687 -13.02 -7.64 -22.37
CA VAL A 687 -11.58 -7.41 -22.27
C VAL A 687 -10.85 -8.74 -22.15
N ASN A 688 -9.97 -9.04 -23.09
CA ASN A 688 -9.03 -10.15 -22.98
C ASN A 688 -7.84 -9.73 -22.13
N ASN A 689 -7.68 -10.33 -20.95
CA ASN A 689 -6.61 -10.02 -20.01
C ASN A 689 -5.33 -10.84 -20.24
N THR A 690 -5.19 -11.48 -21.40
CA THR A 690 -4.00 -12.25 -21.77
C THR A 690 -3.41 -11.75 -23.07
N TYR A 691 -2.11 -11.98 -23.30
CA TYR A 691 -1.46 -11.73 -24.60
C TYR A 691 -1.59 -12.91 -25.57
N GLU A 692 -2.61 -13.74 -25.38
CA GLU A 692 -2.98 -14.86 -26.25
C GLU A 692 -4.42 -14.69 -26.73
N PRO A 693 -4.79 -15.16 -27.93
CA PRO A 693 -6.19 -15.17 -28.37
C PRO A 693 -7.09 -15.96 -27.41
N GLN A 694 -8.29 -15.45 -27.16
CA GLN A 694 -9.27 -16.09 -26.27
C GLN A 694 -10.63 -16.22 -26.96
N THR A 695 -11.38 -17.26 -26.59
CA THR A 695 -12.79 -17.41 -26.93
C THR A 695 -13.60 -17.44 -25.65
N THR A 696 -14.78 -16.82 -25.67
CA THR A 696 -15.72 -16.86 -24.55
C THR A 696 -17.16 -16.66 -24.99
N THR A 697 -18.08 -17.12 -24.15
CA THR A 697 -19.49 -16.73 -24.17
C THR A 697 -19.66 -15.50 -23.28
N VAL A 698 -20.08 -14.39 -23.87
CA VAL A 698 -20.35 -13.13 -23.17
C VAL A 698 -21.82 -13.08 -22.79
N TYR A 699 -22.12 -12.87 -21.51
CA TYR A 699 -23.46 -12.68 -20.98
C TYR A 699 -23.74 -11.20 -20.69
N ARG A 700 -24.89 -10.71 -21.15
CA ARG A 700 -25.37 -9.33 -20.94
C ARG A 700 -26.24 -9.23 -19.69
N GLY A 701 -26.57 -8.01 -19.29
CA GLY A 701 -27.39 -7.74 -18.10
C GLY A 701 -28.82 -8.28 -18.16
N ASP A 702 -29.35 -8.57 -19.35
CA ASP A 702 -30.67 -9.16 -19.57
C ASP A 702 -30.66 -10.70 -19.62
N GLY A 703 -29.49 -11.32 -19.41
CA GLY A 703 -29.28 -12.77 -19.48
C GLY A 703 -29.08 -13.33 -20.90
N SER A 704 -29.19 -12.50 -21.95
CA SER A 704 -28.83 -12.92 -23.30
C SER A 704 -27.31 -13.09 -23.43
N SER A 705 -26.87 -13.93 -24.36
CA SER A 705 -25.45 -14.21 -24.57
C SER A 705 -25.07 -14.41 -26.03
N PHE A 706 -23.77 -14.26 -26.32
CA PHE A 706 -23.19 -14.51 -27.63
C PHE A 706 -21.74 -14.99 -27.52
N GLU A 707 -21.30 -15.77 -28.52
CA GLU A 707 -19.91 -16.20 -28.64
C GLU A 707 -19.02 -15.08 -29.17
N LEU A 708 -17.82 -14.95 -28.59
CA LEU A 708 -16.85 -13.94 -28.97
C LEU A 708 -15.44 -14.53 -29.00
N SER A 709 -14.78 -14.40 -30.15
CA SER A 709 -13.33 -14.57 -30.28
C SER A 709 -12.64 -13.21 -30.20
N MET A 710 -11.55 -13.17 -29.43
CA MET A 710 -10.77 -11.97 -29.15
C MET A 710 -9.30 -12.22 -29.46
N GLN A 711 -8.64 -11.23 -30.05
CA GLN A 711 -7.19 -11.23 -30.22
C GLN A 711 -6.49 -11.02 -28.88
N ALA A 712 -5.19 -11.30 -28.85
CA ALA A 712 -4.33 -11.01 -27.71
C ALA A 712 -4.53 -9.57 -27.21
N ASN A 713 -4.79 -9.44 -25.91
CA ASN A 713 -4.98 -8.18 -25.18
C ASN A 713 -6.11 -7.27 -25.70
N GLU A 714 -6.98 -7.76 -26.59
CA GLU A 714 -8.02 -6.95 -27.24
C GLU A 714 -9.09 -6.49 -26.24
N ILE A 715 -9.61 -5.28 -26.48
CA ILE A 715 -10.80 -4.73 -25.83
C ILE A 715 -11.86 -4.38 -26.88
N LYS A 716 -13.09 -4.85 -26.69
CA LYS A 716 -14.24 -4.53 -27.56
C LYS A 716 -15.31 -3.79 -26.77
N TRP A 717 -15.75 -2.65 -27.30
CA TRP A 717 -16.82 -1.83 -26.75
C TRP A 717 -18.15 -2.11 -27.46
N TYR A 718 -19.23 -2.10 -26.69
CA TYR A 718 -20.59 -2.34 -27.13
C TYR A 718 -21.54 -1.33 -26.48
N GLU A 719 -22.68 -1.10 -27.11
CA GLU A 719 -23.81 -0.36 -26.54
C GLU A 719 -24.81 -1.36 -25.92
N ILE A 720 -25.54 -0.92 -24.88
CA ILE A 720 -26.52 -1.69 -24.10
C ILE A 720 -27.91 -1.61 -24.74
#